data_AF-A0A352RV51-F1
#
_entry.id   AF-A0A352RV51-F1
#
_cell.length_a   1.000
_cell.length_b   1.000
_cell.length_c   1.000
_cell.angle_alpha   90.00
_cell.angle_beta   90.00
_cell.angle_gamma   90.00
#
_symmetry.space_group_name_H-M   'P 1'
#
loop_
_entity.id
_entity.type
_entity.pdbx_description
1 polymer ?
#
loop_
_entity_poly.entity_id
_entity_poly.type
_entity_poly.pdbx_seq_one_letter_code
_entity_poly.pdbx_strand_id
1 'polypeptide(L)'
;IRDAYALAARESGTLYDAGPGTDVALITPTALANVATTVAVPPALPSLDNPTGDRLAAGQYVIHREARVPTPWLPDVAAGGIALRAAPGSRLPGVTGPMSLGAGAEIVAIPGNELVLMVAFDQRWPDTRGLRIVLAERVGLLADPPCQVTYPDDGTPRWDADARTLTFFLPKGQIARLTYASFVHPDLIGTFGLPDWVDTAAEKALLQQMALTGAAWMLTPYRPLVLVHATQQPVCTPEFLTELGKARSPGDRFAKLGARVRVHGPSTGKLELQATWTEWIDDPADAAGPRIAQCEGTLAEIALPENAPNLDSLGPLVDAMIADPTRPRARGDQHEFGDTKCRLVSYCLRATTRFREYLPAALYSDPNAITRTGQFAQGPRMVRGADDDPGAPMLRAADGTGAYTVIPASAPPDAPRVRYCVPTFRWSGTPTNTDFDTTRLGNGVRVWLDRPWFTSGEGELLGVVLPASGDFASIPLPLEGLVTQWGADPLWDSVLPKMSIHDTDFPARVTSALAPLQEAGNPKVMVVGHRVHWHAERSCWYCDIELDPGLTYMPFVRLALVRYQPNAIDEALVSKVVLCDFAQVLPRRRATFARTGAQVNVSLRGTVPAHGPMKWSADGEYLDISFIPPFGTEGETGRNKVEVVLQTRDPAIDSDLAWQDVRVLADSLLDPKAPLNIGTVGQHLVGQAPQRIVPEVLGLGRIAPPAAVTGAIGAIGTIGAIGAIDVTRPSLGDLLDPVIWSGTVTLPDVAGKPARLAIREFERYYTDRTVPEVRAGKSLRRRVVEERLVYTTFFPLA
;
A
#
# COMPACT_ATOMS: atom_id res chain seq x y z
N ILE A 1 -79.32 42.48 11.48
CA ILE A 1 -79.75 41.19 12.07
C ILE A 1 -79.42 40.03 11.14
N ARG A 2 -80.07 39.88 9.97
CA ARG A 2 -79.79 38.78 9.02
C ARG A 2 -78.30 38.62 8.72
N ASP A 3 -77.62 39.71 8.41
CA ASP A 3 -76.21 39.66 7.99
C ASP A 3 -75.27 39.39 9.19
N ALA A 4 -75.71 39.69 10.42
CA ALA A 4 -75.00 39.29 11.64
C ALA A 4 -75.18 37.80 11.97
N TYR A 5 -76.35 37.20 11.69
CA TYR A 5 -76.53 35.75 11.75
C TYR A 5 -75.74 35.02 10.65
N ALA A 6 -75.71 35.57 9.43
CA ALA A 6 -74.88 35.04 8.35
C ALA A 6 -73.38 35.10 8.71
N LEU A 7 -72.94 36.15 9.40
CA LEU A 7 -71.58 36.25 9.91
C LEU A 7 -71.31 35.25 11.03
N ALA A 8 -72.19 35.16 12.04
CA ALA A 8 -72.05 34.23 13.16
C ALA A 8 -72.07 32.75 12.71
N ALA A 9 -72.78 32.44 11.61
CA ALA A 9 -72.80 31.09 11.03
C ALA A 9 -71.43 30.63 10.49
N ARG A 10 -70.47 31.54 10.26
CA ARG A 10 -69.09 31.13 9.97
C ARG A 10 -68.47 30.35 11.13
N GLU A 11 -68.83 30.64 12.38
CA GLU A 11 -68.18 30.04 13.56
C GLU A 11 -68.27 28.50 13.62
N SER A 12 -69.26 27.90 12.95
CA SER A 12 -69.37 26.44 12.80
C SER A 12 -68.53 25.84 11.65
N GLY A 13 -67.79 26.65 10.90
CA GLY A 13 -67.04 26.24 9.72
C GLY A 13 -65.76 25.45 10.04
N THR A 14 -65.40 24.51 9.17
CA THR A 14 -64.30 23.56 9.37
C THR A 14 -63.35 23.47 8.18
N LEU A 15 -62.13 22.96 8.37
CA LEU A 15 -61.21 22.64 7.26
C LEU A 15 -61.67 21.44 6.39
N TYR A 16 -62.84 20.86 6.67
CA TYR A 16 -63.46 19.84 5.82
C TYR A 16 -64.47 20.44 4.83
N ASP A 17 -64.81 21.73 4.97
CA ASP A 17 -65.89 22.36 4.24
C ASP A 17 -65.48 22.66 2.79
N ALA A 18 -65.98 21.86 1.85
CA ALA A 18 -65.73 22.06 0.43
C ALA A 18 -66.63 23.18 -0.14
N GLY A 19 -66.01 24.19 -0.76
CA GLY A 19 -66.66 25.31 -1.43
C GLY A 19 -66.22 25.46 -2.90
N PRO A 20 -66.74 26.45 -3.64
CA PRO A 20 -66.34 26.70 -5.02
C PRO A 20 -64.83 26.99 -5.12
N GLY A 21 -64.09 26.10 -5.78
CA GLY A 21 -62.64 26.23 -6.00
C GLY A 21 -61.75 25.65 -4.89
N THR A 22 -62.29 24.98 -3.87
CA THR A 22 -61.49 24.24 -2.87
C THR A 22 -61.15 22.83 -3.37
N ASP A 23 -59.94 22.35 -3.11
CA ASP A 23 -59.52 20.96 -3.36
C ASP A 23 -58.96 20.36 -2.07
N VAL A 24 -59.88 19.79 -1.29
CA VAL A 24 -59.62 19.20 0.03
C VAL A 24 -59.31 17.72 -0.10
N ALA A 25 -58.19 17.27 0.46
CA ALA A 25 -57.83 15.86 0.49
C ALA A 25 -57.31 15.41 1.85
N LEU A 26 -57.76 14.24 2.28
CA LEU A 26 -57.21 13.53 3.44
C LEU A 26 -55.91 12.81 3.04
N ILE A 27 -54.84 13.03 3.79
CA ILE A 27 -53.58 12.29 3.67
C ILE A 27 -53.42 11.36 4.86
N THR A 28 -53.31 10.06 4.54
CA THR A 28 -53.01 8.99 5.49
C THR A 28 -51.61 8.45 5.19
N PRO A 29 -50.57 8.80 5.97
CA PRO A 29 -49.25 8.19 5.86
C PRO A 29 -49.31 6.66 5.93
N THR A 30 -48.50 5.97 5.14
CA THR A 30 -48.50 4.50 5.04
C THR A 30 -48.33 3.79 6.39
N ALA A 31 -47.54 4.38 7.30
CA ALA A 31 -47.34 3.86 8.66
C ALA A 31 -48.63 3.84 9.51
N LEU A 32 -49.66 4.60 9.15
CA LEU A 32 -50.94 4.69 9.85
C LEU A 32 -52.05 3.86 9.19
N ALA A 33 -51.79 3.18 8.07
CA ALA A 33 -52.82 2.47 7.29
C ALA A 33 -53.59 1.40 8.09
N ASN A 34 -52.98 0.84 9.16
CA ASN A 34 -53.59 -0.17 10.03
C ASN A 34 -54.32 0.40 11.26
N VAL A 35 -54.26 1.73 11.49
CA VAL A 35 -54.77 2.40 12.69
C VAL A 35 -55.72 3.56 12.36
N ALA A 36 -55.59 4.14 11.16
CA ALA A 36 -56.49 5.15 10.63
C ALA A 36 -57.90 4.59 10.38
N THR A 37 -58.89 5.06 11.14
CA THR A 37 -60.31 4.73 10.91
C THR A 37 -60.98 5.70 9.94
N THR A 38 -60.57 6.98 9.94
CA THR A 38 -61.06 7.96 8.98
C THR A 38 -60.46 7.72 7.59
N VAL A 39 -61.31 7.46 6.60
CA VAL A 39 -60.92 7.24 5.19
C VAL A 39 -61.33 8.37 4.24
N ALA A 40 -62.21 9.28 4.68
CA ALA A 40 -62.68 10.45 3.94
C ALA A 40 -62.90 11.64 4.90
N VAL A 41 -63.04 12.84 4.35
CA VAL A 41 -63.39 14.06 5.11
C VAL A 41 -64.70 14.66 4.59
N PRO A 42 -65.57 15.21 5.47
CA PRO A 42 -65.45 15.21 6.93
C PRO A 42 -65.55 13.80 7.55
N PRO A 43 -64.95 13.55 8.75
CA PRO A 43 -65.06 12.27 9.45
C PRO A 43 -66.53 11.90 9.74
N ALA A 44 -66.87 10.61 9.71
CA ALA A 44 -68.23 10.17 10.00
C ALA A 44 -68.67 10.53 11.44
N LEU A 45 -69.87 11.08 11.57
CA LEU A 45 -70.49 11.36 12.87
C LEU A 45 -70.90 10.05 13.59
N PRO A 46 -71.10 10.09 14.92
CA PRO A 46 -71.58 8.93 15.67
C PRO A 46 -72.86 8.31 15.10
N SER A 47 -72.86 6.98 15.00
CA SER A 47 -73.98 6.15 14.53
C SER A 47 -74.19 4.95 15.46
N LEU A 48 -75.21 4.11 15.21
CA LEU A 48 -75.41 2.88 15.99
C LEU A 48 -74.25 1.88 15.84
N ASP A 49 -73.64 1.83 14.64
CA ASP A 49 -72.52 0.93 14.33
C ASP A 49 -71.15 1.55 14.68
N ASN A 50 -71.07 2.88 14.81
CA ASN A 50 -69.89 3.61 15.28
C ASN A 50 -70.31 4.68 16.32
N PRO A 51 -70.53 4.31 17.60
CA PRO A 51 -71.07 5.22 18.62
C PRO A 51 -70.12 6.35 19.04
N THR A 52 -68.86 6.33 18.60
CA THR A 52 -67.86 7.39 18.88
C THR A 52 -67.60 8.34 17.72
N GLY A 53 -68.10 8.01 16.53
CA GLY A 53 -67.70 8.66 15.26
C GLY A 53 -66.26 8.35 14.86
N ASP A 54 -65.91 8.69 13.64
CA ASP A 54 -64.54 8.59 13.14
C ASP A 54 -63.66 9.70 13.71
N ARG A 55 -62.36 9.43 13.86
CA ARG A 55 -61.36 10.41 14.29
C ARG A 55 -60.07 10.22 13.51
N LEU A 56 -59.48 11.32 13.07
CA LEU A 56 -58.14 11.32 12.48
C LEU A 56 -57.15 10.70 13.46
N ALA A 57 -56.48 9.64 13.05
CA ALA A 57 -55.36 9.07 13.79
C ALA A 57 -54.22 10.09 13.88
N ALA A 58 -53.43 10.03 14.95
CA ALA A 58 -52.30 10.95 15.14
C ALA A 58 -51.30 10.85 13.98
N GLY A 59 -51.24 11.90 13.15
CA GLY A 59 -50.42 11.96 11.93
C GLY A 59 -51.19 11.79 10.62
N GLN A 60 -52.50 11.51 10.63
CA GLN A 60 -53.37 11.87 9.50
C GLN A 60 -53.56 13.39 9.47
N TYR A 61 -53.65 13.96 8.27
CA TYR A 61 -53.84 15.40 8.09
C TYR A 61 -54.63 15.71 6.82
N VAL A 62 -55.29 16.86 6.82
CA VAL A 62 -55.99 17.40 5.65
C VAL A 62 -55.08 18.37 4.91
N ILE A 63 -55.06 18.29 3.59
CA ILE A 63 -54.45 19.29 2.73
C ILE A 63 -55.52 20.00 1.90
N HIS A 64 -55.29 21.28 1.66
CA HIS A 64 -55.96 22.08 0.65
C HIS A 64 -54.94 22.30 -0.48
N ARG A 65 -55.31 22.04 -1.74
CA ARG A 65 -54.38 22.25 -2.89
C ARG A 65 -54.48 23.63 -3.51
N GLU A 66 -55.54 24.39 -3.21
CA GLU A 66 -55.69 25.77 -3.63
C GLU A 66 -54.60 26.70 -3.09
N ALA A 67 -54.26 27.75 -3.86
CA ALA A 67 -53.18 28.66 -3.50
C ALA A 67 -53.48 29.55 -2.27
N ARG A 68 -54.75 29.65 -1.86
CA ARG A 68 -55.23 30.39 -0.70
C ARG A 68 -56.39 29.64 -0.06
N VAL A 69 -56.24 29.27 1.21
CA VAL A 69 -57.33 28.70 2.00
C VAL A 69 -58.08 29.86 2.68
N PRO A 70 -59.39 30.07 2.42
CA PRO A 70 -60.18 31.01 3.21
C PRO A 70 -60.41 30.44 4.61
N THR A 71 -60.29 31.25 5.67
CA THR A 71 -60.61 30.81 7.04
C THR A 71 -62.12 30.51 7.13
N PRO A 72 -62.55 29.26 7.38
CA PRO A 72 -63.97 28.94 7.35
C PRO A 72 -64.71 29.43 8.61
N TRP A 73 -64.02 29.56 9.74
CA TRP A 73 -64.53 30.17 10.99
C TRP A 73 -64.25 31.68 11.11
N LEU A 74 -64.73 32.31 12.19
CA LEU A 74 -64.38 33.70 12.48
C LEU A 74 -62.96 33.76 13.06
N PRO A 75 -62.04 34.54 12.45
CA PRO A 75 -60.70 34.69 12.99
C PRO A 75 -60.74 35.40 14.35
N ASP A 76 -59.79 35.08 15.23
CA ASP A 76 -59.62 35.77 16.52
C ASP A 76 -59.36 37.26 16.28
N VAL A 77 -60.25 38.11 16.82
CA VAL A 77 -60.18 39.57 16.67
C VAL A 77 -58.91 40.16 17.30
N ALA A 78 -58.34 39.51 18.31
CA ALA A 78 -57.14 39.97 19.00
C ALA A 78 -55.83 39.58 18.28
N ALA A 79 -55.88 38.73 17.25
CA ALA A 79 -54.69 38.34 16.50
C ALA A 79 -54.35 39.39 15.42
N GLY A 80 -53.26 40.13 15.61
CA GLY A 80 -52.78 41.14 14.65
C GLY A 80 -52.05 40.55 13.44
N GLY A 81 -51.55 39.31 13.56
CA GLY A 81 -50.80 38.63 12.51
C GLY A 81 -49.96 37.48 13.05
N ILE A 82 -49.05 36.95 12.23
CA ILE A 82 -48.08 35.92 12.62
C ILE A 82 -46.74 36.55 13.01
N ALA A 83 -46.09 35.98 14.03
CA ALA A 83 -44.71 36.20 14.39
C ALA A 83 -43.92 34.89 14.20
N LEU A 84 -42.76 34.97 13.54
CA LEU A 84 -41.84 33.88 13.26
C LEU A 84 -40.49 34.15 13.93
N ARG A 85 -40.00 33.17 14.68
CA ARG A 85 -38.76 33.24 15.46
C ARG A 85 -37.89 32.03 15.19
N ALA A 86 -36.59 32.14 15.45
CA ALA A 86 -35.71 30.98 15.44
C ALA A 86 -35.97 30.12 16.69
N ALA A 87 -35.99 28.79 16.53
CA ALA A 87 -35.88 27.91 17.68
C ALA A 87 -34.49 28.06 18.35
N PRO A 88 -34.33 27.72 19.65
CA PRO A 88 -33.02 27.75 20.31
C PRO A 88 -31.93 27.03 19.50
N GLY A 89 -30.79 27.68 19.30
CA GLY A 89 -29.68 27.16 18.49
C GLY A 89 -29.85 27.30 16.97
N SER A 90 -30.99 27.79 16.47
CA SER A 90 -31.24 28.05 15.05
C SER A 90 -31.18 29.56 14.72
N ARG A 91 -31.38 29.91 13.44
CA ARG A 91 -31.47 31.31 12.96
C ARG A 91 -32.61 31.44 11.94
N LEU A 92 -33.15 32.64 11.79
CA LEU A 92 -34.04 32.98 10.68
C LEU A 92 -33.24 32.92 9.35
N PRO A 93 -33.70 32.20 8.31
CA PRO A 93 -32.97 32.09 7.04
C PRO A 93 -32.77 33.46 6.38
N GLY A 94 -31.51 33.81 6.09
CA GLY A 94 -31.15 35.05 5.38
C GLY A 94 -31.42 36.35 6.13
N VAL A 95 -31.54 36.29 7.45
CA VAL A 95 -31.80 37.44 8.33
C VAL A 95 -30.64 37.62 9.30
N THR A 96 -29.99 38.78 9.25
CA THR A 96 -28.83 39.14 10.08
C THR A 96 -29.11 40.30 11.05
N GLY A 97 -30.18 41.06 10.84
CA GLY A 97 -30.61 42.18 11.68
C GLY A 97 -32.04 42.64 11.37
N PRO A 98 -32.53 43.69 12.05
CA PRO A 98 -33.84 44.28 11.79
C PRO A 98 -33.94 44.90 10.39
N MET A 99 -35.09 44.74 9.72
CA MET A 99 -35.38 45.32 8.41
C MET A 99 -36.88 45.27 8.09
N SER A 100 -37.36 46.16 7.22
CA SER A 100 -38.70 46.02 6.63
C SER A 100 -38.66 45.11 5.40
N LEU A 101 -39.64 44.23 5.25
CA LEU A 101 -39.82 43.38 4.06
C LEU A 101 -40.87 43.93 3.10
N GLY A 102 -41.58 45.00 3.49
CA GLY A 102 -42.66 45.63 2.72
C GLY A 102 -43.89 45.91 3.57
N ALA A 103 -44.99 46.30 2.93
CA ALA A 103 -46.23 46.65 3.61
C ALA A 103 -46.76 45.48 4.46
N GLY A 104 -46.87 45.70 5.78
CA GLY A 104 -47.35 44.71 6.74
C GLY A 104 -46.40 43.55 7.05
N ALA A 105 -45.11 43.64 6.68
CA ALA A 105 -44.10 42.64 7.03
C ALA A 105 -42.78 43.27 7.48
N GLU A 106 -42.38 43.00 8.73
CA GLU A 106 -41.20 43.60 9.36
C GLU A 106 -40.39 42.58 10.16
N ILE A 107 -39.09 42.81 10.26
CA ILE A 107 -38.18 42.07 11.13
C ILE A 107 -37.70 43.03 12.21
N VAL A 108 -38.00 42.72 13.46
CA VAL A 108 -37.69 43.55 14.63
C VAL A 108 -36.78 42.81 15.60
N ALA A 109 -35.92 43.56 16.31
CA ALA A 109 -35.17 43.03 17.44
C ALA A 109 -36.00 43.17 18.73
N ILE A 110 -36.10 42.07 19.48
CA ILE A 110 -36.66 42.04 20.83
C ILE A 110 -35.53 42.01 21.88
N PRO A 111 -35.82 42.27 23.18
CA PRO A 111 -34.82 42.18 24.24
C PRO A 111 -34.06 40.84 24.23
N GLY A 112 -32.75 40.91 24.45
CA GLY A 112 -31.83 39.79 24.17
C GLY A 112 -31.27 39.76 22.74
N ASN A 113 -31.63 40.73 21.89
CA ASN A 113 -31.20 40.84 20.50
C ASN A 113 -31.63 39.64 19.63
N GLU A 114 -32.73 38.99 19.99
CA GLU A 114 -33.40 38.00 19.15
C GLU A 114 -34.22 38.72 18.07
N LEU A 115 -34.29 38.12 16.87
CA LEU A 115 -35.01 38.68 15.73
C LEU A 115 -36.35 37.96 15.53
N VAL A 116 -37.40 38.75 15.36
CA VAL A 116 -38.77 38.30 15.09
C VAL A 116 -39.20 38.82 13.72
N LEU A 117 -39.61 37.92 12.82
CA LEU A 117 -40.25 38.27 11.56
C LEU A 117 -41.77 38.28 11.76
N MET A 118 -42.37 39.46 11.70
CA MET A 118 -43.79 39.70 11.87
C MET A 118 -44.46 39.92 10.51
N VAL A 119 -45.60 39.29 10.26
CA VAL A 119 -46.47 39.58 9.12
C VAL A 119 -47.89 39.80 9.62
N ALA A 120 -48.38 41.03 9.51
CA ALA A 120 -49.74 41.40 9.89
C ALA A 120 -50.78 40.62 9.07
N PHE A 121 -51.98 40.42 9.61
CA PHE A 121 -53.11 40.02 8.79
C PHE A 121 -53.59 41.19 7.93
N ASP A 122 -54.10 40.85 6.74
CA ASP A 122 -54.68 41.81 5.80
C ASP A 122 -56.22 41.83 5.95
N GLN A 123 -56.88 42.92 5.56
CA GLN A 123 -58.29 43.23 5.82
C GLN A 123 -58.62 43.41 7.31
N ARG A 124 -59.79 44.00 7.60
CA ARG A 124 -60.32 44.12 8.95
C ARG A 124 -61.10 42.87 9.33
N TRP A 125 -61.19 42.58 10.63
CA TRP A 125 -62.14 41.61 11.16
C TRP A 125 -63.56 41.96 10.68
N PRO A 126 -64.35 40.99 10.20
CA PRO A 126 -64.18 39.52 10.30
C PRO A 126 -63.49 38.85 9.10
N ASP A 127 -63.01 39.63 8.12
CA ASP A 127 -62.54 39.12 6.84
C ASP A 127 -61.02 39.05 6.75
N THR A 128 -60.34 38.97 7.89
CA THR A 128 -58.88 38.99 7.97
C THR A 128 -58.26 37.83 7.20
N ARG A 129 -57.29 38.12 6.34
CA ARG A 129 -56.63 37.15 5.47
C ARG A 129 -55.27 36.74 6.03
N GLY A 130 -55.06 35.43 6.13
CA GLY A 130 -53.77 34.82 6.43
C GLY A 130 -52.73 35.08 5.33
N LEU A 131 -51.67 34.27 5.32
CA LEU A 131 -50.61 34.30 4.32
C LEU A 131 -50.27 32.87 3.87
N ARG A 132 -49.65 32.77 2.70
CA ARG A 132 -49.00 31.54 2.26
C ARG A 132 -47.51 31.60 2.61
N ILE A 133 -46.99 30.60 3.31
CA ILE A 133 -45.55 30.41 3.44
C ILE A 133 -45.09 29.50 2.29
N VAL A 134 -44.06 29.92 1.57
CA VAL A 134 -43.43 29.16 0.48
C VAL A 134 -41.98 28.89 0.86
N LEU A 135 -41.57 27.63 0.75
CA LEU A 135 -40.17 27.23 0.84
C LEU A 135 -39.60 27.12 -0.57
N ALA A 136 -38.49 27.82 -0.83
CA ALA A 136 -37.80 27.83 -2.11
C ALA A 136 -36.31 27.49 -1.95
N GLU A 137 -35.69 27.01 -3.02
CA GLU A 137 -34.24 26.88 -3.09
C GLU A 137 -33.58 28.26 -3.03
N ARG A 138 -32.61 28.44 -2.12
CA ARG A 138 -31.60 29.50 -2.27
C ARG A 138 -30.59 29.03 -3.30
N VAL A 139 -30.64 29.60 -4.50
CA VAL A 139 -29.78 29.19 -5.62
C VAL A 139 -28.34 29.60 -5.33
N GLY A 140 -27.47 28.60 -5.18
CA GLY A 140 -26.03 28.80 -4.97
C GLY A 140 -25.21 28.24 -6.12
N LEU A 141 -24.04 28.83 -6.35
CA LEU A 141 -23.02 28.31 -7.26
C LEU A 141 -22.20 27.26 -6.51
N LEU A 142 -22.30 25.99 -6.92
CA LEU A 142 -21.54 24.87 -6.37
C LEU A 142 -20.24 24.67 -7.14
N ALA A 143 -19.12 24.68 -6.41
CA ALA A 143 -17.85 24.11 -6.86
C ALA A 143 -17.64 22.75 -6.17
N ASP A 144 -17.65 21.67 -6.95
CA ASP A 144 -17.40 20.29 -6.51
C ASP A 144 -16.39 19.63 -7.48
N PRO A 145 -15.09 19.51 -7.14
CA PRO A 145 -14.38 20.05 -5.96
C PRO A 145 -14.42 21.59 -5.87
N PRO A 146 -14.23 22.22 -4.68
CA PRO A 146 -13.85 21.66 -3.39
C PRO A 146 -15.03 21.69 -2.38
N CYS A 147 -16.20 21.14 -2.75
CA CYS A 147 -17.47 21.25 -2.00
C CYS A 147 -17.72 22.62 -1.34
N GLN A 148 -17.68 23.67 -2.16
CA GLN A 148 -17.97 25.04 -1.73
C GLN A 148 -19.19 25.56 -2.47
N VAL A 149 -20.17 26.08 -1.72
CA VAL A 149 -21.33 26.77 -2.29
C VAL A 149 -21.21 28.26 -1.98
N THR A 150 -21.23 29.10 -3.00
CA THR A 150 -21.33 30.56 -2.87
C THR A 150 -22.73 31.02 -3.25
N TYR A 151 -23.22 32.07 -2.59
CA TYR A 151 -24.54 32.64 -2.84
C TYR A 151 -24.38 34.08 -3.35
N PRO A 152 -25.14 34.50 -4.37
CA PRO A 152 -25.08 35.87 -4.91
C PRO A 152 -25.90 36.88 -4.08
N ASP A 153 -26.72 36.38 -3.15
CA ASP A 153 -27.61 37.11 -2.27
C ASP A 153 -27.35 36.73 -0.79
N ASP A 154 -28.00 37.42 0.15
CA ASP A 154 -28.00 37.05 1.57
C ASP A 154 -29.06 35.99 1.94
N GLY A 155 -29.93 35.60 1.01
CA GLY A 155 -31.01 34.62 1.20
C GLY A 155 -32.25 35.18 1.91
N THR A 156 -32.36 36.50 2.01
CA THR A 156 -33.41 37.20 2.77
C THR A 156 -34.83 36.79 2.37
N PRO A 157 -35.75 36.58 3.32
CA PRO A 157 -37.12 36.20 3.00
C PRO A 157 -37.82 37.26 2.14
N ARG A 158 -38.50 36.84 1.07
CA ARG A 158 -39.24 37.75 0.19
C ARG A 158 -40.71 37.79 0.57
N TRP A 159 -41.22 38.98 0.88
CA TRP A 159 -42.64 39.23 1.06
C TRP A 159 -43.27 39.76 -0.22
N ASP A 160 -44.41 39.19 -0.59
CA ASP A 160 -45.31 39.70 -1.63
C ASP A 160 -46.65 40.04 -0.96
N ALA A 161 -46.95 41.34 -0.84
CA ALA A 161 -48.12 41.84 -0.13
C ALA A 161 -49.43 41.53 -0.87
N ASP A 162 -49.44 41.69 -2.20
CA ASP A 162 -50.61 41.45 -3.04
C ASP A 162 -50.94 39.96 -3.11
N ALA A 163 -49.90 39.13 -3.31
CA ALA A 163 -50.02 37.67 -3.28
C ALA A 163 -50.18 37.11 -1.87
N ARG A 164 -49.98 37.91 -0.81
CA ARG A 164 -49.93 37.48 0.61
C ARG A 164 -48.99 36.29 0.82
N THR A 165 -47.81 36.33 0.18
CA THR A 165 -46.89 35.19 0.13
C THR A 165 -45.53 35.54 0.73
N LEU A 166 -45.13 34.82 1.78
CA LEU A 166 -43.81 34.90 2.40
C LEU A 166 -42.94 33.74 1.89
N THR A 167 -41.88 34.06 1.14
CA THR A 167 -40.94 33.07 0.59
C THR A 167 -39.69 32.99 1.44
N PHE A 168 -39.37 31.81 1.99
CA PHE A 168 -38.08 31.51 2.61
C PHE A 168 -37.16 30.81 1.61
N PHE A 169 -35.90 31.26 1.51
CA PHE A 169 -34.89 30.65 0.66
C PHE A 169 -33.92 29.82 1.52
N LEU A 170 -34.00 28.49 1.42
CA LEU A 170 -33.08 27.58 2.10
C LEU A 170 -32.05 27.01 1.10
N PRO A 171 -30.75 27.06 1.43
CA PRO A 171 -29.72 26.21 0.84
C PRO A 171 -30.09 24.74 0.77
N LYS A 172 -29.59 24.06 -0.27
CA LYS A 172 -29.70 22.61 -0.43
C LYS A 172 -29.21 21.87 0.81
N GLY A 173 -30.03 20.99 1.36
CA GLY A 173 -29.70 20.21 2.54
C GLY A 173 -29.73 20.96 3.86
N GLN A 174 -30.15 22.22 3.92
CA GLN A 174 -30.26 22.93 5.20
C GLN A 174 -31.61 22.64 5.87
N ILE A 175 -31.58 22.55 7.21
CA ILE A 175 -32.76 22.48 8.08
C ILE A 175 -32.82 23.78 8.88
N ALA A 176 -33.94 24.50 8.85
CA ALA A 176 -34.19 25.65 9.71
C ALA A 176 -35.35 25.34 10.66
N ARG A 177 -35.07 25.33 11.96
CA ARG A 177 -36.07 25.12 13.02
C ARG A 177 -36.53 26.47 13.53
N LEU A 178 -37.81 26.76 13.32
CA LEU A 178 -38.48 27.99 13.70
C LEU A 178 -39.57 27.70 14.73
N THR A 179 -40.03 28.76 15.38
CA THR A 179 -41.29 28.77 16.11
C THR A 179 -42.20 29.85 15.54
N TYR A 180 -43.51 29.63 15.61
CA TYR A 180 -44.52 30.60 15.24
C TYR A 180 -45.55 30.83 16.35
N ALA A 181 -46.09 32.04 16.39
CA ALA A 181 -47.17 32.46 17.25
C ALA A 181 -47.99 33.54 16.55
N SER A 182 -49.21 33.81 17.01
CA SER A 182 -49.88 35.07 16.68
C SER A 182 -49.35 36.20 17.56
N PHE A 183 -49.19 37.40 17.02
CA PHE A 183 -48.97 38.59 17.82
C PHE A 183 -50.28 39.33 18.09
N VAL A 184 -50.35 40.08 19.19
CA VAL A 184 -51.57 40.78 19.62
C VAL A 184 -51.79 42.04 18.79
N HIS A 185 -53.03 42.27 18.35
CA HIS A 185 -53.42 43.49 17.64
C HIS A 185 -53.21 44.73 18.53
N PRO A 186 -52.53 45.81 18.06
CA PRO A 186 -52.19 46.98 18.89
C PRO A 186 -53.38 47.58 19.63
N ASP A 187 -54.52 47.76 18.97
CA ASP A 187 -55.72 48.35 19.58
C ASP A 187 -56.35 47.49 20.70
N LEU A 188 -55.95 46.21 20.82
CA LEU A 188 -56.51 45.24 21.75
C LEU A 188 -55.51 44.77 22.82
N ILE A 189 -54.26 45.27 22.83
CA ILE A 189 -53.32 44.91 23.91
C ILE A 189 -53.83 45.31 25.30
N GLY A 190 -54.61 46.39 25.38
CA GLY A 190 -55.23 46.87 26.62
C GLY A 190 -56.44 46.06 27.11
N THR A 191 -56.92 45.06 26.36
CA THR A 191 -58.01 44.17 26.82
C THR A 191 -57.53 42.90 27.49
N PHE A 192 -56.23 42.60 27.45
CA PHE A 192 -55.64 41.44 28.11
C PHE A 192 -55.27 41.78 29.56
N GLY A 193 -55.71 40.95 30.52
CA GLY A 193 -55.37 41.11 31.93
C GLY A 193 -53.92 40.77 32.28
N LEU A 194 -53.25 39.90 31.50
CA LEU A 194 -51.86 39.47 31.78
C LEU A 194 -50.85 40.63 31.90
N PRO A 195 -50.84 41.63 31.00
CA PRO A 195 -50.11 42.89 31.18
C PRO A 195 -50.40 43.69 32.47
N ASP A 196 -51.55 43.48 33.10
CA ASP A 196 -51.96 44.15 34.34
C ASP A 196 -51.69 43.32 35.61
N TRP A 197 -51.15 42.10 35.47
CA TRP A 197 -50.83 41.18 36.58
C TRP A 197 -49.37 41.27 37.05
N VAL A 198 -48.61 42.27 36.60
CA VAL A 198 -47.20 42.49 36.96
C VAL A 198 -47.03 43.75 37.80
N ASP A 199 -46.09 43.73 38.75
CA ASP A 199 -45.98 44.74 39.81
C ASP A 199 -45.41 46.08 39.33
N THR A 200 -44.61 46.11 38.25
CA THR A 200 -43.97 47.35 37.76
C THR A 200 -44.42 47.78 36.36
N ALA A 201 -44.45 49.11 36.15
CA ALA A 201 -44.74 49.69 34.85
C ALA A 201 -43.72 49.29 33.76
N ALA A 202 -42.47 48.98 34.14
CA ALA A 202 -41.43 48.52 33.23
C ALA A 202 -41.68 47.08 32.76
N GLU A 203 -42.06 46.17 33.67
CA GLU A 203 -42.45 44.79 33.32
C GLU A 203 -43.74 44.77 32.49
N LYS A 204 -44.70 45.65 32.80
CA LYS A 204 -45.92 45.82 32.00
C LYS A 204 -45.58 46.25 30.58
N ALA A 205 -44.76 47.29 30.41
CA ALA A 205 -44.33 47.75 29.09
C ALA A 205 -43.57 46.66 28.31
N LEU A 206 -42.70 45.91 28.99
CA LEU A 206 -41.99 44.76 28.41
C LEU A 206 -42.94 43.65 27.97
N LEU A 207 -43.89 43.24 28.82
CA LEU A 207 -44.87 42.20 28.49
C LEU A 207 -45.81 42.64 27.35
N GLN A 208 -46.20 43.91 27.31
CA GLN A 208 -46.92 44.49 26.17
C GLN A 208 -46.09 44.44 24.89
N GLN A 209 -44.81 44.84 24.93
CA GLN A 209 -43.91 44.72 23.79
C GLN A 209 -43.77 43.25 23.32
N MET A 210 -43.66 42.29 24.24
CA MET A 210 -43.59 40.87 23.91
C MET A 210 -44.90 40.34 23.33
N ALA A 211 -46.06 40.82 23.78
CA ALA A 211 -47.35 40.47 23.21
C ALA A 211 -47.53 41.03 21.78
N LEU A 212 -47.19 42.30 21.58
CA LEU A 212 -47.25 42.98 20.28
C LEU A 212 -46.28 42.39 19.26
N THR A 213 -45.22 41.71 19.70
CA THR A 213 -44.25 41.00 18.84
C THR A 213 -44.47 39.48 18.78
N GLY A 214 -45.52 38.94 19.42
CA GLY A 214 -45.78 37.49 19.45
C GLY A 214 -44.71 36.69 20.21
N ALA A 215 -43.93 37.37 21.06
CA ALA A 215 -42.90 36.82 21.92
C ALA A 215 -43.34 36.59 23.38
N ALA A 216 -44.64 36.70 23.67
CA ALA A 216 -45.23 36.39 24.97
C ALA A 216 -45.90 35.00 24.97
N TRP A 217 -45.14 33.93 25.27
CA TRP A 217 -45.62 32.53 25.19
C TRP A 217 -46.88 32.26 26.03
N MET A 218 -47.07 32.97 27.15
CA MET A 218 -48.23 32.81 28.04
C MET A 218 -49.53 33.39 27.45
N LEU A 219 -49.43 34.33 26.50
CA LEU A 219 -50.57 34.85 25.74
C LEU A 219 -50.81 34.01 24.50
N THR A 220 -49.76 33.73 23.74
CA THR A 220 -49.85 32.89 22.54
C THR A 220 -48.76 31.83 22.55
N PRO A 221 -49.10 30.58 22.91
CA PRO A 221 -48.12 29.50 23.01
C PRO A 221 -47.45 29.19 21.67
N TYR A 222 -46.12 29.14 21.69
CA TYR A 222 -45.34 28.86 20.49
C TYR A 222 -45.67 27.50 19.89
N ARG A 223 -45.64 27.44 18.56
CA ARG A 223 -45.77 26.20 17.77
C ARG A 223 -44.50 25.99 16.95
N PRO A 224 -43.95 24.76 16.85
CA PRO A 224 -42.78 24.50 16.03
C PRO A 224 -43.13 24.55 14.53
N LEU A 225 -42.20 25.08 13.74
CA LEU A 225 -42.22 25.04 12.28
C LEU A 225 -40.82 24.63 11.79
N VAL A 226 -40.72 23.51 11.08
CA VAL A 226 -39.43 23.03 10.55
C VAL A 226 -39.43 23.18 9.03
N LEU A 227 -38.50 23.97 8.50
CA LEU A 227 -38.27 24.11 7.07
C LEU A 227 -37.12 23.20 6.68
N VAL A 228 -37.35 22.30 5.72
CA VAL A 228 -36.39 21.27 5.31
C VAL A 228 -36.17 21.37 3.80
N HIS A 229 -34.94 21.71 3.38
CA HIS A 229 -34.55 21.52 1.99
C HIS A 229 -33.98 20.11 1.81
N ALA A 230 -34.85 19.14 1.63
CA ALA A 230 -34.45 17.75 1.41
C ALA A 230 -33.70 17.56 0.07
N THR A 231 -32.64 16.77 0.08
CA THR A 231 -31.87 16.39 -1.12
C THR A 231 -31.77 14.87 -1.26
N GLN A 232 -31.91 14.35 -2.47
CA GLN A 232 -31.90 12.92 -2.75
C GLN A 232 -30.57 12.26 -2.37
N GLN A 233 -29.46 12.90 -2.74
CA GLN A 233 -28.09 12.52 -2.38
C GLN A 233 -27.43 13.71 -1.63
N PRO A 234 -26.27 13.50 -1.00
CA PRO A 234 -25.40 14.60 -0.60
C PRO A 234 -25.12 15.55 -1.77
N VAL A 235 -24.99 16.85 -1.50
CA VAL A 235 -24.84 17.88 -2.56
C VAL A 235 -23.50 17.74 -3.28
N CYS A 236 -22.44 17.44 -2.54
CA CYS A 236 -21.08 17.29 -3.06
C CYS A 236 -20.61 15.84 -3.01
N THR A 237 -19.57 15.55 -3.78
CA THR A 237 -18.77 14.34 -3.67
C THR A 237 -17.89 14.41 -2.40
N PRO A 238 -17.80 13.35 -1.57
CA PRO A 238 -16.94 13.38 -0.39
C PRO A 238 -15.46 13.18 -0.76
N GLU A 239 -14.55 13.86 -0.06
CA GLU A 239 -13.12 13.94 -0.42
C GLU A 239 -12.21 13.72 0.79
N PHE A 240 -11.06 13.06 0.56
CA PHE A 240 -9.91 13.13 1.45
C PHE A 240 -9.04 14.34 1.07
N LEU A 241 -8.69 15.19 2.05
CA LEU A 241 -7.86 16.38 1.82
C LEU A 241 -6.39 16.18 2.22
N THR A 242 -6.08 15.05 2.84
CA THR A 242 -4.75 14.63 3.26
C THR A 242 -4.56 13.17 2.88
N GLU A 243 -3.32 12.70 2.79
CA GLU A 243 -3.04 11.25 2.82
C GLU A 243 -3.76 10.60 4.02
N LEU A 244 -4.26 9.39 3.83
CA LEU A 244 -4.93 8.65 4.88
C LEU A 244 -3.89 8.13 5.88
N GLY A 245 -3.79 8.83 7.02
CA GLY A 245 -3.00 8.42 8.15
C GLY A 245 -3.46 7.05 8.68
N LYS A 246 -2.50 6.25 9.11
CA LYS A 246 -2.69 4.89 9.63
C LYS A 246 -1.82 4.70 10.87
N ALA A 247 -2.37 4.08 11.89
CA ALA A 247 -1.67 3.72 13.12
C ALA A 247 -2.00 2.28 13.53
N ARG A 248 -0.96 1.54 13.94
CA ARG A 248 -1.02 0.22 14.59
C ARG A 248 0.08 0.17 15.64
N SER A 249 -0.21 -0.54 16.72
CA SER A 249 0.72 -0.91 17.79
C SER A 249 1.13 -2.38 17.62
N PRO A 250 2.22 -2.85 18.26
CA PRO A 250 2.59 -4.26 18.24
C PRO A 250 1.45 -5.20 18.67
N GLY A 251 1.07 -6.11 17.78
CA GLY A 251 -0.01 -7.08 17.97
C GLY A 251 -1.43 -6.61 17.61
N ASP A 252 -1.65 -5.34 17.23
CA ASP A 252 -2.99 -4.83 16.90
C ASP A 252 -3.61 -5.57 15.71
N ARG A 253 -4.85 -6.04 15.86
CA ARG A 253 -5.63 -6.74 14.80
C ARG A 253 -6.49 -5.81 13.94
N PHE A 254 -6.35 -4.51 14.17
CA PHE A 254 -7.00 -3.43 13.45
C PHE A 254 -5.97 -2.40 12.99
N ALA A 255 -6.41 -1.43 12.19
CA ALA A 255 -5.70 -0.19 11.97
C ALA A 255 -6.61 1.01 12.27
N LYS A 256 -6.10 1.97 13.05
CA LYS A 256 -6.78 3.26 13.24
C LYS A 256 -6.40 4.19 12.08
N LEU A 257 -7.42 4.75 11.44
CA LEU A 257 -7.31 5.62 10.27
C LEU A 257 -7.51 7.09 10.69
N GLY A 258 -6.90 8.02 9.96
CA GLY A 258 -7.04 9.44 10.24
C GLY A 258 -6.79 10.31 9.02
N ALA A 259 -7.76 11.15 8.67
CA ALA A 259 -7.64 12.12 7.60
C ALA A 259 -8.47 13.37 7.90
N ARG A 260 -8.12 14.48 7.24
CA ARG A 260 -9.06 15.59 7.06
C ARG A 260 -9.97 15.25 5.88
N VAL A 261 -11.27 15.36 6.10
CA VAL A 261 -12.30 14.99 5.13
C VAL A 261 -13.17 16.19 4.81
N ARG A 262 -13.63 16.24 3.56
CA ARG A 262 -14.63 17.20 3.10
C ARG A 262 -15.88 16.46 2.65
N VAL A 263 -17.03 16.98 3.04
CA VAL A 263 -18.35 16.44 2.71
C VAL A 263 -19.36 17.57 2.79
N HIS A 264 -20.49 17.49 2.09
CA HIS A 264 -21.55 18.47 2.32
C HIS A 264 -22.30 18.15 3.62
N GLY A 265 -21.85 18.73 4.73
CA GLY A 265 -22.31 18.43 6.08
C GLY A 265 -23.82 18.59 6.27
N PRO A 266 -24.46 19.68 5.80
CA PRO A 266 -25.91 19.86 5.94
C PRO A 266 -26.74 18.77 5.27
N SER A 267 -26.33 18.26 4.09
CA SER A 267 -27.10 17.22 3.40
C SER A 267 -26.82 15.78 3.86
N THR A 268 -25.70 15.57 4.54
CA THR A 268 -25.19 14.22 4.82
C THR A 268 -25.65 13.77 6.20
N GLY A 269 -26.24 12.58 6.29
CA GLY A 269 -26.68 11.96 7.55
C GLY A 269 -25.63 11.05 8.14
N LYS A 270 -24.98 10.24 7.30
CA LYS A 270 -23.84 9.40 7.68
C LYS A 270 -22.74 9.41 6.62
N LEU A 271 -21.53 9.17 7.09
CA LEU A 271 -20.31 8.96 6.32
C LEU A 271 -19.75 7.58 6.69
N GLU A 272 -19.34 6.80 5.71
CA GLU A 272 -18.77 5.47 5.87
C GLU A 272 -17.45 5.40 5.09
N LEU A 273 -16.49 4.60 5.57
CA LEU A 273 -15.29 4.26 4.80
C LEU A 273 -15.50 2.87 4.20
N GLN A 274 -15.51 2.77 2.88
CA GLN A 274 -15.48 1.50 2.16
C GLN A 274 -14.03 1.15 1.83
N ALA A 275 -13.66 -0.10 2.05
CA ALA A 275 -12.32 -0.66 1.88
C ALA A 275 -12.37 -1.81 0.87
N THR A 276 -11.44 -1.85 -0.07
CA THR A 276 -11.23 -2.98 -0.99
C THR A 276 -9.75 -3.33 -1.08
N TRP A 277 -9.42 -4.62 -1.10
CA TRP A 277 -8.04 -5.09 -1.23
C TRP A 277 -7.97 -6.49 -1.84
N THR A 278 -6.74 -6.86 -2.22
CA THR A 278 -6.35 -8.21 -2.62
C THR A 278 -5.44 -8.79 -1.55
N GLU A 279 -5.50 -10.10 -1.29
CA GLU A 279 -4.50 -10.78 -0.46
C GLU A 279 -4.10 -12.14 -1.01
N TRP A 280 -2.82 -12.47 -0.92
CA TRP A 280 -2.30 -13.79 -1.21
C TRP A 280 -2.56 -14.74 -0.04
N ILE A 281 -3.13 -15.90 -0.34
CA ILE A 281 -3.41 -16.98 0.61
C ILE A 281 -2.63 -18.21 0.16
N ASP A 282 -1.71 -18.67 1.02
CA ASP A 282 -1.00 -19.93 0.87
C ASP A 282 -1.46 -20.91 1.95
N ASP A 283 -2.54 -21.65 1.68
CA ASP A 283 -3.06 -22.69 2.58
C ASP A 283 -2.38 -24.04 2.29
N PRO A 284 -1.62 -24.64 3.22
CA PRO A 284 -0.96 -25.93 3.01
C PRO A 284 -1.93 -27.09 2.68
N ALA A 285 -3.22 -26.97 3.01
CA ALA A 285 -4.24 -27.94 2.64
C ALA A 285 -4.71 -27.81 1.18
N ASP A 286 -4.50 -26.65 0.54
CA ASP A 286 -4.80 -26.42 -0.87
C ASP A 286 -3.64 -26.91 -1.75
N ALA A 287 -3.89 -27.93 -2.57
CA ALA A 287 -2.90 -28.51 -3.47
C ALA A 287 -2.59 -27.62 -4.70
N ALA A 288 -3.45 -26.64 -5.02
CA ALA A 288 -3.21 -25.72 -6.14
C ALA A 288 -2.07 -24.72 -5.86
N GLY A 289 -1.77 -24.47 -4.58
CA GLY A 289 -0.73 -23.53 -4.16
C GLY A 289 -1.28 -22.15 -3.76
N PRO A 290 -0.45 -21.10 -3.80
CA PRO A 290 -0.84 -19.74 -3.47
C PRO A 290 -1.89 -19.18 -4.43
N ARG A 291 -2.90 -18.48 -3.91
CA ARG A 291 -3.95 -17.83 -4.71
C ARG A 291 -4.31 -16.45 -4.15
N ILE A 292 -4.79 -15.55 -5.02
CA ILE A 292 -5.35 -14.26 -4.60
C ILE A 292 -6.79 -14.45 -4.13
N ALA A 293 -7.15 -13.80 -3.03
CA ALA A 293 -8.53 -13.51 -2.65
C ALA A 293 -8.83 -12.01 -2.89
N GLN A 294 -10.04 -11.73 -3.38
CA GLN A 294 -10.61 -10.38 -3.42
C GLN A 294 -11.40 -10.15 -2.13
N CYS A 295 -11.17 -9.01 -1.49
CA CYS A 295 -11.74 -8.70 -0.19
C CYS A 295 -12.33 -7.29 -0.17
N GLU A 296 -13.47 -7.16 0.51
CA GLU A 296 -14.14 -5.88 0.73
C GLU A 296 -14.60 -5.75 2.19
N GLY A 297 -14.69 -4.52 2.67
CA GLY A 297 -15.16 -4.18 4.00
C GLY A 297 -15.80 -2.79 4.03
N THR A 298 -16.74 -2.58 4.94
CA THR A 298 -17.29 -1.24 5.23
C THR A 298 -17.14 -1.00 6.72
N LEU A 299 -16.47 0.11 7.08
CA LEU A 299 -16.27 0.51 8.47
C LEU A 299 -17.58 1.05 9.08
N ALA A 300 -17.62 1.16 10.41
CA ALA A 300 -18.81 1.60 11.12
C ALA A 300 -19.28 3.01 10.72
N GLU A 301 -20.59 3.26 10.80
CA GLU A 301 -21.21 4.51 10.38
C GLU A 301 -20.74 5.71 11.24
N ILE A 302 -20.31 6.78 10.57
CA ILE A 302 -20.03 8.09 11.19
C ILE A 302 -21.23 9.01 10.93
N ALA A 303 -22.13 9.12 11.91
CA ALA A 303 -23.29 9.99 11.85
C ALA A 303 -22.89 11.47 11.99
N LEU A 304 -23.43 12.34 11.13
CA LEU A 304 -23.15 13.78 11.16
C LEU A 304 -24.33 14.56 11.76
N PRO A 305 -24.09 15.54 12.64
CA PRO A 305 -25.14 16.33 13.30
C PRO A 305 -25.88 17.25 12.32
N GLU A 306 -27.03 17.77 12.73
CA GLU A 306 -27.81 18.71 11.91
C GLU A 306 -26.99 19.95 11.54
N ASN A 307 -27.02 20.32 10.26
CA ASN A 307 -26.25 21.42 9.68
C ASN A 307 -24.74 21.39 10.01
N ALA A 308 -24.14 20.19 10.11
CA ALA A 308 -22.70 20.00 10.29
C ALA A 308 -21.83 20.83 9.30
N PRO A 309 -20.63 21.26 9.70
CA PRO A 309 -19.70 21.95 8.80
C PRO A 309 -19.25 21.04 7.65
N ASN A 310 -18.83 21.64 6.52
CA ASN A 310 -18.39 20.88 5.35
C ASN A 310 -16.98 20.29 5.47
N LEU A 311 -16.22 20.66 6.50
CA LEU A 311 -14.81 20.34 6.67
C LEU A 311 -14.55 19.87 8.10
N ASP A 312 -14.04 18.66 8.26
CA ASP A 312 -13.75 18.10 9.57
C ASP A 312 -12.57 17.09 9.54
N SER A 313 -12.26 16.50 10.70
CA SER A 313 -11.28 15.43 10.86
C SER A 313 -11.96 14.15 11.35
N LEU A 314 -11.60 12.99 10.80
CA LEU A 314 -12.28 11.72 11.10
C LEU A 314 -12.30 11.36 12.60
N GLY A 315 -11.16 11.50 13.29
CA GLY A 315 -11.05 11.16 14.72
C GLY A 315 -12.04 11.94 15.60
N PRO A 316 -12.01 13.29 15.61
CA PRO A 316 -12.97 14.11 16.35
C PRO A 316 -14.44 13.85 16.03
N LEU A 317 -14.79 13.60 14.75
CA LEU A 317 -16.16 13.20 14.37
C LEU A 317 -16.59 11.90 15.06
N VAL A 318 -15.71 10.89 15.05
CA VAL A 318 -15.98 9.58 15.68
C VAL A 318 -16.01 9.71 17.21
N ASP A 319 -15.10 10.48 17.80
CA ASP A 319 -15.05 10.67 19.26
C ASP A 319 -16.31 11.40 19.78
N ALA A 320 -16.82 12.38 19.04
CA ALA A 320 -18.08 13.07 19.37
C ALA A 320 -19.30 12.13 19.38
N MET A 321 -19.29 11.04 18.61
CA MET A 321 -20.35 10.03 18.61
C MET A 321 -20.24 9.01 19.75
N ILE A 322 -19.03 8.73 20.22
CA ILE A 322 -18.74 7.73 21.26
C ILE A 322 -18.97 8.32 22.67
N ALA A 323 -19.12 9.63 22.77
CA ALA A 323 -19.43 10.35 24.01
C ALA A 323 -20.82 10.03 24.63
N ASP A 324 -21.62 9.14 24.03
CA ASP A 324 -22.77 8.48 24.68
C ASP A 324 -22.32 7.15 25.35
N PRO A 325 -21.98 7.15 26.65
CA PRO A 325 -21.53 5.94 27.35
C PRO A 325 -22.62 4.87 27.49
N THR A 326 -23.89 5.17 27.16
CA THR A 326 -24.99 4.19 27.22
C THR A 326 -25.09 3.32 25.97
N ARG A 327 -24.41 3.70 24.88
CA ARG A 327 -24.47 3.03 23.57
C ARG A 327 -23.08 2.96 22.92
N PRO A 328 -22.19 2.04 23.35
CA PRO A 328 -20.90 1.86 22.71
C PRO A 328 -21.09 1.47 21.24
N ARG A 329 -20.66 2.36 20.34
CA ARG A 329 -20.64 2.13 18.89
C ARG A 329 -19.26 1.68 18.45
N ALA A 330 -19.20 0.82 17.43
CA ALA A 330 -17.96 0.55 16.73
C ALA A 330 -17.40 1.84 16.10
N ARG A 331 -16.07 1.97 16.08
CA ARG A 331 -15.37 3.16 15.59
C ARG A 331 -15.36 3.21 14.06
N GLY A 332 -15.91 4.28 13.47
CA GLY A 332 -15.88 4.48 12.00
C GLY A 332 -14.50 4.85 11.43
N ASP A 333 -13.53 5.15 12.29
CA ASP A 333 -12.11 5.37 11.94
C ASP A 333 -11.23 4.14 12.25
N GLN A 334 -11.81 2.95 12.48
CA GLN A 334 -11.07 1.72 12.80
C GLN A 334 -11.44 0.60 11.84
N HIS A 335 -10.46 0.08 11.09
CA HIS A 335 -10.64 -1.10 10.25
C HIS A 335 -10.17 -2.35 11.00
N GLU A 336 -11.10 -3.21 11.38
CA GLU A 336 -10.83 -4.54 11.94
C GLU A 336 -10.45 -5.53 10.82
N PHE A 337 -9.26 -6.15 10.92
CA PHE A 337 -8.83 -7.20 10.00
C PHE A 337 -8.90 -8.60 10.62
N GLY A 338 -8.94 -8.70 11.95
CA GLY A 338 -8.85 -9.97 12.67
C GLY A 338 -7.43 -10.57 12.75
N ASP A 339 -6.47 -10.03 12.01
CA ASP A 339 -5.07 -10.46 11.98
C ASP A 339 -4.07 -9.28 11.97
N THR A 340 -2.78 -9.62 11.98
CA THR A 340 -1.65 -8.70 12.09
C THR A 340 -0.93 -8.44 10.76
N LYS A 341 -1.50 -8.85 9.62
CA LYS A 341 -0.83 -8.79 8.31
C LYS A 341 -0.75 -7.38 7.73
N CYS A 342 0.23 -7.17 6.85
CA CYS A 342 0.32 -6.04 5.94
C CYS A 342 -0.66 -6.21 4.77
N ARG A 343 -1.29 -5.10 4.34
CA ARG A 343 -2.21 -5.04 3.19
C ARG A 343 -2.08 -3.71 2.45
N LEU A 344 -2.27 -3.75 1.13
CA LEU A 344 -2.57 -2.55 0.34
C LEU A 344 -4.09 -2.41 0.21
N VAL A 345 -4.66 -1.42 0.88
CA VAL A 345 -6.11 -1.23 0.93
C VAL A 345 -6.48 0.07 0.23
N SER A 346 -7.39 -0.01 -0.74
CA SER A 346 -8.03 1.15 -1.35
C SER A 346 -9.23 1.55 -0.52
N TYR A 347 -9.22 2.77 0.03
CA TYR A 347 -10.31 3.32 0.82
C TYR A 347 -11.02 4.43 0.06
N CYS A 348 -12.35 4.45 0.03
CA CYS A 348 -13.14 5.58 -0.45
C CYS A 348 -14.17 6.00 0.61
N LEU A 349 -14.56 7.27 0.59
CA LEU A 349 -15.63 7.80 1.43
C LEU A 349 -16.99 7.57 0.77
N ARG A 350 -17.97 7.10 1.54
CA ARG A 350 -19.37 7.00 1.09
C ARG A 350 -20.24 7.86 1.99
N ALA A 351 -20.86 8.89 1.41
CA ALA A 351 -21.77 9.79 2.11
C ALA A 351 -23.22 9.45 1.77
N THR A 352 -24.10 9.36 2.77
CA THR A 352 -25.54 9.09 2.61
C THR A 352 -26.36 10.32 2.94
N THR A 353 -27.42 10.59 2.19
CA THR A 353 -28.38 11.66 2.54
C THR A 353 -28.99 11.42 3.93
N ARG A 354 -29.24 12.49 4.69
CA ARG A 354 -30.08 12.41 5.89
C ARG A 354 -31.58 12.35 5.59
N PHE A 355 -31.99 12.79 4.41
CA PHE A 355 -33.40 13.08 4.11
C PHE A 355 -34.21 11.85 3.70
N ARG A 356 -33.79 10.64 4.09
CA ARG A 356 -34.42 9.37 3.69
C ARG A 356 -35.94 9.37 3.91
N GLU A 357 -36.38 9.94 5.04
CA GLU A 357 -37.78 10.07 5.45
C GLU A 357 -38.64 10.99 4.55
N TYR A 358 -38.03 11.91 3.80
CA TYR A 358 -38.71 12.83 2.87
C TYR A 358 -38.74 12.33 1.42
N LEU A 359 -38.05 11.22 1.12
CA LEU A 359 -37.94 10.67 -0.24
C LEU A 359 -39.00 9.59 -0.49
N PRO A 360 -39.51 9.44 -1.73
CA PRO A 360 -40.32 8.30 -2.11
C PRO A 360 -39.62 6.96 -1.87
N ALA A 361 -40.39 5.93 -1.51
CA ALA A 361 -39.84 4.61 -1.19
C ALA A 361 -38.98 4.00 -2.31
N ALA A 362 -39.34 4.23 -3.57
CA ALA A 362 -38.59 3.78 -4.74
C ALA A 362 -37.18 4.39 -4.86
N LEU A 363 -36.92 5.54 -4.23
CA LEU A 363 -35.57 6.13 -4.18
C LEU A 363 -34.76 5.55 -3.04
N TYR A 364 -35.30 5.46 -1.82
CA TYR A 364 -34.53 4.96 -0.67
C TYR A 364 -34.43 3.44 -0.56
N SER A 365 -35.09 2.69 -1.46
CA SER A 365 -34.91 1.24 -1.61
C SER A 365 -33.61 0.87 -2.32
N ASP A 366 -33.08 1.76 -3.18
CA ASP A 366 -31.74 1.63 -3.76
C ASP A 366 -30.74 2.46 -2.93
N PRO A 367 -29.75 1.83 -2.26
CA PRO A 367 -28.70 2.56 -1.55
C PRO A 367 -27.92 3.52 -2.45
N ASN A 368 -27.71 3.20 -3.73
CA ASN A 368 -26.93 4.03 -4.63
C ASN A 368 -27.67 5.31 -5.02
N ALA A 369 -28.99 5.25 -5.20
CA ALA A 369 -29.84 6.41 -5.42
C ALA A 369 -29.81 7.45 -4.29
N ILE A 370 -29.34 7.09 -3.07
CA ILE A 370 -29.26 8.00 -1.90
C ILE A 370 -27.84 8.23 -1.35
N THR A 371 -26.81 7.63 -1.94
CA THR A 371 -25.40 7.81 -1.55
C THR A 371 -24.54 8.43 -2.64
N ARG A 372 -23.48 9.15 -2.24
CA ARG A 372 -22.36 9.53 -3.12
C ARG A 372 -21.08 8.86 -2.62
N THR A 373 -20.32 8.29 -3.55
CA THR A 373 -19.01 7.71 -3.29
C THR A 373 -17.92 8.65 -3.80
N GLY A 374 -16.92 8.90 -2.97
CA GLY A 374 -15.76 9.73 -3.26
C GLY A 374 -14.68 8.99 -4.04
N GLN A 375 -13.62 9.73 -4.39
CA GLN A 375 -12.42 9.12 -4.94
C GLN A 375 -11.68 8.28 -3.89
N PHE A 376 -10.85 7.34 -4.35
CA PHE A 376 -9.97 6.59 -3.46
C PHE A 376 -8.92 7.50 -2.80
N ALA A 377 -8.62 7.22 -1.54
CA ALA A 377 -7.55 7.85 -0.79
C ALA A 377 -6.23 7.73 -1.55
N GLN A 378 -5.57 8.87 -1.76
CA GLN A 378 -4.23 8.91 -2.31
C GLN A 378 -3.22 8.50 -1.23
N GLY A 379 -2.28 7.65 -1.61
CA GLY A 379 -1.15 7.21 -0.80
C GLY A 379 0.10 7.04 -1.66
N PRO A 380 1.17 6.41 -1.12
CA PRO A 380 2.39 6.17 -1.88
C PRO A 380 2.14 5.22 -3.06
N ARG A 381 2.79 5.47 -4.21
CA ARG A 381 2.81 4.50 -5.30
C ARG A 381 3.59 3.25 -4.86
N MET A 382 2.95 2.09 -4.96
CA MET A 382 3.56 0.78 -4.70
C MET A 382 3.86 0.06 -6.01
N VAL A 383 4.99 -0.62 -6.08
CA VAL A 383 5.39 -1.54 -7.13
C VAL A 383 5.07 -2.96 -6.65
N ARG A 384 4.37 -3.72 -7.50
CA ARG A 384 4.02 -5.13 -7.28
C ARG A 384 4.33 -5.93 -8.55
N GLY A 385 4.35 -7.26 -8.42
CA GLY A 385 4.37 -8.17 -9.58
C GLY A 385 3.02 -8.24 -10.29
N ALA A 386 2.91 -9.20 -11.21
CA ALA A 386 1.65 -9.57 -11.83
C ALA A 386 0.83 -10.49 -10.91
N ASP A 387 -0.47 -10.59 -11.18
CA ASP A 387 -1.43 -11.36 -10.36
C ASP A 387 -1.22 -12.89 -10.43
N ASP A 388 -0.30 -13.37 -11.27
CA ASP A 388 0.16 -14.76 -11.39
C ASP A 388 1.54 -15.00 -10.72
N ASP A 389 2.15 -13.96 -10.15
CA ASP A 389 3.50 -14.00 -9.56
C ASP A 389 3.47 -13.77 -8.02
N PRO A 390 3.10 -14.79 -7.22
CA PRO A 390 2.91 -14.64 -5.78
C PRO A 390 4.20 -14.30 -5.03
N GLY A 391 5.36 -14.66 -5.59
CA GLY A 391 6.67 -14.39 -5.00
C GLY A 391 7.17 -12.96 -5.21
N ALA A 392 6.44 -12.12 -5.93
CA ALA A 392 6.88 -10.78 -6.26
C ALA A 392 7.02 -9.87 -5.02
N PRO A 393 8.04 -9.00 -4.98
CA PRO A 393 8.20 -8.06 -3.89
C PRO A 393 7.17 -6.93 -3.98
N MET A 394 6.74 -6.44 -2.82
CA MET A 394 5.86 -5.28 -2.69
C MET A 394 6.64 -4.12 -2.07
N LEU A 395 7.10 -3.19 -2.91
CA LEU A 395 7.96 -2.08 -2.50
C LEU A 395 7.34 -0.73 -2.85
N ARG A 396 7.73 0.31 -2.10
CA ARG A 396 7.40 1.69 -2.42
C ARG A 396 8.22 2.17 -3.62
N ALA A 397 7.57 2.81 -4.60
CA ALA A 397 8.27 3.49 -5.69
C ALA A 397 9.01 4.75 -5.17
N ALA A 398 10.09 5.15 -5.85
CA ALA A 398 10.84 6.36 -5.49
C ALA A 398 9.98 7.63 -5.58
N ASP A 399 9.03 7.66 -6.52
CA ASP A 399 8.15 8.79 -6.81
C ASP A 399 6.71 8.36 -7.18
N GLY A 400 5.80 9.34 -7.13
CA GLY A 400 4.39 9.21 -7.50
C GLY A 400 3.44 8.80 -6.36
N THR A 401 2.15 9.06 -6.59
CA THR A 401 1.03 8.62 -5.73
C THR A 401 0.29 7.43 -6.35
N GLY A 402 -0.45 6.71 -5.53
CA GLY A 402 -1.35 5.63 -5.95
C GLY A 402 -2.64 5.60 -5.12
N ALA A 403 -3.60 4.79 -5.53
CA ALA A 403 -4.91 4.64 -4.88
C ALA A 403 -4.91 3.65 -3.69
N TYR A 404 -3.75 3.42 -3.08
CA TYR A 404 -3.56 2.44 -2.00
C TYR A 404 -3.02 3.09 -0.73
N THR A 405 -3.62 2.71 0.40
CA THR A 405 -3.07 2.97 1.73
C THR A 405 -2.33 1.71 2.19
N VAL A 406 -1.03 1.84 2.47
CA VAL A 406 -0.23 0.75 3.04
C VAL A 406 -0.60 0.60 4.52
N ILE A 407 -1.29 -0.48 4.86
CA ILE A 407 -1.53 -0.87 6.25
C ILE A 407 -0.36 -1.78 6.66
N PRO A 408 0.49 -1.37 7.62
CA PRO A 408 1.68 -2.15 7.96
C PRO A 408 1.33 -3.44 8.71
N ALA A 409 2.19 -4.45 8.63
CA ALA A 409 2.13 -5.59 9.54
C ALA A 409 2.42 -5.13 10.98
N SER A 410 1.65 -5.63 11.94
CA SER A 410 1.74 -5.28 13.37
C SER A 410 2.38 -6.36 14.24
N ALA A 411 2.66 -7.54 13.70
CA ALA A 411 3.41 -8.59 14.39
C ALA A 411 4.43 -9.24 13.44
N PRO A 412 5.56 -9.75 13.97
CA PRO A 412 6.58 -10.43 13.19
C PRO A 412 6.02 -11.57 12.31
N PRO A 413 6.60 -11.82 11.12
CA PRO A 413 6.34 -13.07 10.40
C PRO A 413 6.83 -14.30 11.18
N ASP A 414 6.29 -15.47 10.83
CA ASP A 414 6.77 -16.74 11.40
C ASP A 414 8.21 -17.05 10.92
N ALA A 415 8.92 -17.89 11.67
CA ALA A 415 10.26 -18.31 11.29
C ALA A 415 10.26 -19.11 9.97
N PRO A 416 11.25 -18.90 9.07
CA PRO A 416 11.29 -19.58 7.78
C PRO A 416 11.55 -21.08 7.96
N ARG A 417 10.66 -21.90 7.38
CA ARG A 417 10.77 -23.37 7.41
C ARG A 417 11.75 -23.85 6.34
N VAL A 418 13.04 -23.73 6.59
CA VAL A 418 14.11 -24.19 5.69
C VAL A 418 14.10 -25.72 5.61
N ARG A 419 14.04 -26.27 4.39
CA ARG A 419 14.09 -27.72 4.13
C ARG A 419 15.51 -28.20 3.84
N TYR A 420 16.24 -27.50 2.97
CA TYR A 420 17.66 -27.68 2.69
C TYR A 420 18.18 -26.54 1.79
N CYS A 421 19.50 -26.39 1.71
CA CYS A 421 20.19 -25.48 0.81
C CYS A 421 21.05 -26.26 -0.20
N VAL A 422 21.12 -25.81 -1.46
CA VAL A 422 21.99 -26.40 -2.49
C VAL A 422 22.72 -25.31 -3.28
N PRO A 423 23.99 -25.50 -3.67
CA PRO A 423 24.68 -24.58 -4.57
C PRO A 423 23.97 -24.51 -5.94
N THR A 424 23.93 -23.32 -6.54
CA THR A 424 23.36 -23.09 -7.87
C THR A 424 24.40 -22.63 -8.88
N PHE A 425 24.10 -22.90 -10.15
CA PHE A 425 24.91 -22.52 -11.29
C PHE A 425 24.02 -21.88 -12.34
N ARG A 426 24.46 -20.77 -12.94
CA ARG A 426 23.86 -20.23 -14.17
C ARG A 426 24.93 -20.20 -15.26
N TRP A 427 24.63 -20.77 -16.42
CA TRP A 427 25.49 -20.63 -17.59
C TRP A 427 25.06 -19.42 -18.42
N SER A 428 26.03 -18.66 -18.91
CA SER A 428 25.82 -17.50 -19.78
C SER A 428 26.94 -17.43 -20.81
N GLY A 429 26.60 -17.24 -22.08
CA GLY A 429 27.59 -17.08 -23.14
C GLY A 429 26.98 -16.62 -24.46
N THR A 430 27.80 -16.04 -25.31
CA THR A 430 27.46 -15.67 -26.69
C THR A 430 28.20 -16.61 -27.64
N PRO A 431 27.55 -17.68 -28.15
CA PRO A 431 28.13 -18.50 -29.20
C PRO A 431 28.14 -17.70 -30.52
N THR A 432 29.31 -17.55 -31.13
CA THR A 432 29.43 -17.18 -32.54
C THR A 432 29.98 -18.40 -33.31
N ASN A 433 29.84 -18.42 -34.64
CA ASN A 433 30.22 -19.60 -35.43
C ASN A 433 31.73 -19.92 -35.44
N THR A 434 32.59 -19.04 -34.90
CA THR A 434 34.05 -19.23 -34.84
C THR A 434 34.61 -19.10 -33.42
N ASP A 435 34.04 -18.19 -32.61
CA ASP A 435 34.50 -17.91 -31.24
C ASP A 435 33.37 -18.13 -30.23
N PHE A 436 33.70 -18.78 -29.12
CA PHE A 436 32.77 -19.05 -28.02
C PHE A 436 33.32 -18.48 -26.72
N ASP A 437 32.51 -17.70 -26.02
CA ASP A 437 32.77 -17.22 -24.66
C ASP A 437 31.66 -17.73 -23.76
N THR A 438 32.00 -18.61 -22.81
CA THR A 438 31.03 -19.25 -21.92
C THR A 438 31.46 -19.13 -20.47
N THR A 439 30.55 -18.64 -19.63
CA THR A 439 30.75 -18.44 -18.20
C THR A 439 29.76 -19.27 -17.41
N ARG A 440 30.26 -20.13 -16.52
CA ARG A 440 29.51 -20.66 -15.38
C ARG A 440 29.60 -19.63 -14.26
N LEU A 441 28.50 -18.92 -14.04
CA LEU A 441 28.27 -18.14 -12.83
C LEU A 441 28.09 -19.12 -11.67
N GLY A 442 28.96 -19.01 -10.68
CA GLY A 442 28.90 -19.72 -9.40
C GLY A 442 28.45 -18.79 -8.29
N ASN A 443 28.92 -19.05 -7.06
CA ASN A 443 28.60 -18.28 -5.86
C ASN A 443 27.10 -18.12 -5.54
N GLY A 444 26.24 -18.99 -6.07
CA GLY A 444 24.81 -19.01 -5.78
C GLY A 444 24.42 -20.14 -4.82
N VAL A 445 23.40 -19.91 -3.99
CA VAL A 445 22.74 -20.93 -3.15
C VAL A 445 21.22 -20.83 -3.33
N ARG A 446 20.56 -21.95 -3.61
CA ARG A 446 19.09 -22.07 -3.52
C ARG A 446 18.70 -22.62 -2.17
N VAL A 447 17.90 -21.83 -1.45
CA VAL A 447 17.21 -22.25 -0.21
C VAL A 447 15.85 -22.79 -0.60
N TRP A 448 15.51 -24.00 -0.16
CA TRP A 448 14.15 -24.56 -0.30
C TRP A 448 13.37 -24.41 1.00
N LEU A 449 12.10 -24.05 0.90
CA LEU A 449 11.25 -23.59 2.00
C LEU A 449 9.88 -24.29 1.97
N ASP A 450 9.43 -24.78 3.12
CA ASP A 450 8.09 -25.34 3.29
C ASP A 450 7.01 -24.25 3.48
N ARG A 451 5.77 -24.64 3.18
CA ARG A 451 4.54 -23.83 3.33
C ARG A 451 4.12 -23.70 4.82
N PRO A 452 3.31 -22.70 5.21
CA PRO A 452 2.77 -21.61 4.40
C PRO A 452 3.69 -20.38 4.36
N TRP A 453 3.52 -19.53 3.33
CA TRP A 453 4.08 -18.18 3.22
C TRP A 453 3.03 -17.09 3.47
N PHE A 454 3.44 -15.81 3.46
CA PHE A 454 2.60 -14.62 3.70
C PHE A 454 2.01 -14.54 5.11
N THR A 455 2.79 -14.97 6.11
CA THR A 455 2.41 -14.92 7.53
C THR A 455 2.24 -13.48 8.04
N SER A 456 3.04 -12.56 7.51
CA SER A 456 2.96 -11.11 7.73
C SER A 456 2.23 -10.35 6.61
N GLY A 457 1.65 -11.04 5.62
CA GLY A 457 0.97 -10.42 4.46
C GLY A 457 1.78 -10.44 3.16
N GLU A 458 1.29 -9.70 2.17
CA GLU A 458 1.87 -9.60 0.82
C GLU A 458 3.31 -9.03 0.85
N GLY A 459 4.17 -9.45 -0.10
CA GLY A 459 5.53 -8.95 -0.22
C GLY A 459 6.54 -9.45 0.82
N GLU A 460 6.20 -10.49 1.58
CA GLU A 460 7.09 -11.17 2.53
C GLU A 460 8.31 -11.78 1.80
N LEU A 461 9.52 -11.35 2.19
CA LEU A 461 10.81 -11.73 1.62
C LEU A 461 11.56 -12.73 2.50
N LEU A 462 12.56 -13.42 1.94
CA LEU A 462 13.55 -14.16 2.72
C LEU A 462 14.74 -13.22 3.03
N GLY A 463 14.92 -12.87 4.30
CA GLY A 463 16.02 -12.02 4.74
C GLY A 463 17.27 -12.82 5.11
N VAL A 464 18.43 -12.43 4.59
CA VAL A 464 19.75 -12.88 5.07
C VAL A 464 20.23 -11.92 6.15
N VAL A 465 20.57 -12.44 7.32
CA VAL A 465 20.98 -11.65 8.49
C VAL A 465 22.49 -11.44 8.49
N LEU A 466 22.94 -10.18 8.60
CA LEU A 466 24.33 -9.74 8.62
C LEU A 466 24.67 -8.96 9.91
N PRO A 467 25.90 -9.01 10.42
CA PRO A 467 26.32 -8.12 11.51
C PRO A 467 26.23 -6.64 11.06
N ALA A 468 25.77 -5.75 11.95
CA ALA A 468 25.55 -4.35 11.58
C ALA A 468 26.84 -3.58 11.25
N SER A 469 28.01 -4.04 11.74
CA SER A 469 29.34 -3.51 11.38
C SER A 469 29.87 -4.09 10.07
N GLY A 470 29.27 -5.16 9.54
CA GLY A 470 29.79 -5.98 8.45
C GLY A 470 31.04 -6.82 8.78
N ASP A 471 31.87 -6.40 9.73
CA ASP A 471 33.13 -7.06 10.10
C ASP A 471 32.95 -8.32 10.96
N PHE A 472 33.56 -9.43 10.53
CA PHE A 472 33.51 -10.69 11.27
C PHE A 472 34.35 -10.69 12.55
N ALA A 473 35.39 -9.87 12.65
CA ALA A 473 36.26 -9.82 13.82
C ALA A 473 35.61 -9.12 15.03
N SER A 474 34.52 -8.37 14.82
CA SER A 474 33.82 -7.58 15.85
C SER A 474 32.39 -8.05 16.15
N ILE A 475 32.00 -9.27 15.75
CA ILE A 475 30.68 -9.83 16.08
C ILE A 475 30.55 -10.03 17.60
N PRO A 476 29.55 -9.45 18.27
CA PRO A 476 29.28 -9.72 19.68
C PRO A 476 28.88 -11.20 19.91
N LEU A 477 29.38 -11.83 20.98
CA LEU A 477 29.08 -13.23 21.31
C LEU A 477 27.58 -13.63 21.22
N PRO A 478 26.59 -12.82 21.66
CA PRO A 478 25.17 -13.17 21.51
C PRO A 478 24.68 -13.25 20.05
N LEU A 479 25.40 -12.66 19.10
CA LEU A 479 25.06 -12.60 17.67
C LEU A 479 25.85 -13.60 16.81
N GLU A 480 26.93 -14.19 17.32
CA GLU A 480 27.78 -15.14 16.57
C GLU A 480 26.99 -16.35 16.02
N GLY A 481 25.97 -16.81 16.76
CA GLY A 481 25.04 -17.85 16.34
C GLY A 481 23.87 -17.38 15.48
N LEU A 482 23.71 -16.07 15.23
CA LEU A 482 22.52 -15.46 14.62
C LEU A 482 22.80 -14.65 13.34
N VAL A 483 24.06 -14.56 12.90
CA VAL A 483 24.46 -13.85 11.68
C VAL A 483 25.10 -14.78 10.66
N THR A 484 24.94 -14.41 9.39
CA THR A 484 25.54 -15.10 8.24
C THR A 484 27.05 -14.90 8.25
N GLN A 485 27.79 -15.98 7.99
CA GLN A 485 29.24 -15.97 7.93
C GLN A 485 29.70 -16.86 6.77
N TRP A 486 30.85 -16.51 6.18
CA TRP A 486 31.56 -17.37 5.25
C TRP A 486 33.01 -17.60 5.71
N GLY A 487 33.62 -18.70 5.27
CA GLY A 487 34.98 -19.08 5.61
C GLY A 487 35.68 -19.80 4.47
N ALA A 488 37.01 -19.75 4.44
CA ALA A 488 37.81 -20.55 3.52
C ALA A 488 37.61 -22.04 3.81
N ASP A 489 37.66 -22.89 2.77
CA ASP A 489 37.78 -24.33 2.97
C ASP A 489 39.20 -24.66 3.51
N PRO A 490 39.34 -25.27 4.70
CA PRO A 490 40.64 -25.56 5.30
C PRO A 490 41.48 -26.60 4.51
N LEU A 491 40.86 -27.38 3.63
CA LEU A 491 41.57 -28.32 2.76
C LEU A 491 42.46 -27.59 1.75
N TRP A 492 41.98 -26.47 1.19
CA TRP A 492 42.63 -25.76 0.10
C TRP A 492 43.44 -24.57 0.60
N ASP A 493 44.66 -24.40 0.10
CA ASP A 493 45.41 -23.14 0.29
C ASP A 493 44.98 -22.16 -0.81
N SER A 494 44.09 -21.22 -0.47
CA SER A 494 43.56 -20.22 -1.40
C SER A 494 43.54 -18.83 -0.76
N VAL A 495 43.30 -17.80 -1.57
CA VAL A 495 43.09 -16.44 -1.06
C VAL A 495 41.95 -16.48 -0.04
N LEU A 496 42.13 -15.81 1.10
CA LEU A 496 41.10 -15.73 2.13
C LEU A 496 39.84 -15.03 1.58
N PRO A 497 38.62 -15.42 2.02
CA PRO A 497 37.42 -14.67 1.71
C PRO A 497 37.51 -13.23 2.26
N LYS A 498 36.60 -12.37 1.80
CA LYS A 498 36.38 -11.05 2.41
C LYS A 498 36.18 -11.22 3.93
N MET A 499 36.90 -10.43 4.74
CA MET A 499 36.80 -10.43 6.20
C MET A 499 35.58 -9.66 6.74
N SER A 500 34.78 -9.09 5.84
CA SER A 500 33.54 -8.39 6.13
C SER A 500 32.48 -8.69 5.06
N ILE A 501 31.21 -8.51 5.44
CA ILE A 501 30.03 -8.82 4.64
C ILE A 501 29.05 -7.64 4.66
N HIS A 502 28.61 -7.22 3.48
CA HIS A 502 27.71 -6.08 3.28
C HIS A 502 26.55 -6.47 2.37
N ASP A 503 25.50 -5.67 2.32
CA ASP A 503 24.37 -5.92 1.41
C ASP A 503 24.79 -5.86 -0.07
N THR A 504 25.83 -5.09 -0.42
CA THR A 504 26.42 -5.07 -1.76
C THR A 504 27.02 -6.39 -2.20
N ASP A 505 27.39 -7.28 -1.27
CA ASP A 505 27.89 -8.62 -1.58
C ASP A 505 26.78 -9.62 -1.95
N PHE A 506 25.54 -9.14 -2.03
CA PHE A 506 24.35 -9.87 -2.47
C PHE A 506 23.77 -9.18 -3.73
N PRO A 507 24.23 -9.56 -4.95
CA PRO A 507 23.78 -8.92 -6.19
C PRO A 507 22.28 -9.10 -6.46
N ALA A 508 21.71 -10.23 -6.05
CA ALA A 508 20.30 -10.58 -6.22
C ALA A 508 19.37 -10.04 -5.10
N ARG A 509 19.84 -9.08 -4.28
CA ARG A 509 18.99 -8.49 -3.23
C ARG A 509 17.88 -7.62 -3.83
N VAL A 510 16.74 -7.62 -3.14
CA VAL A 510 15.55 -6.80 -3.45
C VAL A 510 15.61 -5.47 -2.70
N THR A 511 15.89 -5.53 -1.39
CA THR A 511 16.03 -4.36 -0.51
C THR A 511 16.82 -4.74 0.74
N SER A 512 17.36 -3.77 1.47
CA SER A 512 18.12 -3.99 2.70
C SER A 512 17.72 -2.97 3.78
N ALA A 513 17.70 -3.39 5.05
CA ALA A 513 17.32 -2.53 6.17
C ALA A 513 17.95 -2.99 7.50
N LEU A 514 18.08 -2.06 8.45
CA LEU A 514 18.41 -2.40 9.84
C LEU A 514 17.14 -2.83 10.59
N ALA A 515 17.09 -4.07 11.08
CA ALA A 515 15.97 -4.63 11.83
C ALA A 515 16.41 -5.14 13.22
N PRO A 516 15.55 -5.09 14.26
CA PRO A 516 15.86 -5.63 15.58
C PRO A 516 15.70 -7.17 15.61
N LEU A 517 16.65 -7.90 16.21
CA LEU A 517 16.50 -9.34 16.48
C LEU A 517 15.89 -9.62 17.86
N GLN A 518 14.83 -10.42 17.88
CA GLN A 518 14.06 -10.73 19.08
C GLN A 518 14.86 -11.55 20.11
N GLU A 519 15.78 -12.39 19.64
CA GLU A 519 16.46 -13.43 20.43
C GLU A 519 17.64 -12.92 21.27
N ALA A 520 18.21 -11.76 20.89
CA ALA A 520 19.42 -11.21 21.50
C ALA A 520 19.18 -9.89 22.26
N GLY A 521 17.93 -9.56 22.57
CA GLY A 521 17.56 -8.33 23.27
C GLY A 521 17.39 -7.12 22.34
N ASN A 522 16.85 -7.33 21.13
CA ASN A 522 16.60 -6.31 20.10
C ASN A 522 17.82 -5.52 19.58
N PRO A 523 19.04 -6.11 19.44
CA PRO A 523 20.11 -5.44 18.71
C PRO A 523 19.70 -5.27 17.25
N LYS A 524 20.05 -4.11 16.66
CA LYS A 524 19.84 -3.89 15.23
C LYS A 524 20.91 -4.65 14.43
N VAL A 525 20.46 -5.45 13.47
CA VAL A 525 21.28 -6.17 12.49
C VAL A 525 20.91 -5.71 11.08
N MET A 526 21.81 -5.89 10.11
CA MET A 526 21.48 -5.62 8.71
C MET A 526 20.77 -6.85 8.13
N VAL A 527 19.62 -6.66 7.49
CA VAL A 527 18.85 -7.73 6.87
C VAL A 527 18.72 -7.45 5.38
N VAL A 528 19.17 -8.40 4.57
CA VAL A 528 19.17 -8.32 3.11
C VAL A 528 18.02 -9.17 2.58
N GLY A 529 16.95 -8.52 2.13
CA GLY A 529 15.75 -9.18 1.61
C GLY A 529 15.97 -9.72 0.20
N HIS A 530 15.71 -11.00 0.02
CA HIS A 530 15.68 -11.70 -1.27
C HIS A 530 14.26 -12.15 -1.62
N ARG A 531 14.01 -12.25 -2.93
CA ARG A 531 12.73 -12.66 -3.50
C ARG A 531 12.55 -14.18 -3.37
N VAL A 532 11.35 -14.61 -2.97
CA VAL A 532 10.95 -16.02 -3.02
C VAL A 532 10.21 -16.35 -4.32
N HIS A 533 10.16 -17.62 -4.68
CA HIS A 533 9.52 -18.13 -5.89
C HIS A 533 8.75 -19.41 -5.59
N TRP A 534 7.56 -19.55 -6.18
CA TRP A 534 6.74 -20.75 -6.04
C TRP A 534 7.17 -21.82 -7.06
N HIS A 535 7.33 -23.08 -6.61
CA HIS A 535 7.68 -24.21 -7.48
C HIS A 535 6.52 -25.21 -7.55
N ALA A 536 5.61 -25.00 -8.49
CA ALA A 536 4.36 -25.78 -8.62
C ALA A 536 4.56 -27.31 -8.53
N GLU A 537 5.50 -27.88 -9.30
CA GLU A 537 5.76 -29.34 -9.32
C GLU A 537 6.19 -29.95 -7.98
N ARG A 538 6.74 -29.13 -7.07
CA ARG A 538 7.24 -29.56 -5.74
C ARG A 538 6.36 -29.05 -4.62
N SER A 539 5.33 -28.25 -4.94
CA SER A 539 4.41 -27.60 -4.02
C SER A 539 5.13 -26.90 -2.85
N CYS A 540 6.22 -26.20 -3.15
CA CYS A 540 7.05 -25.53 -2.15
C CYS A 540 7.65 -24.23 -2.68
N TRP A 541 8.26 -23.47 -1.76
CA TRP A 541 8.91 -22.21 -2.05
C TRP A 541 10.41 -22.39 -2.21
N TYR A 542 11.05 -21.53 -2.99
CA TYR A 542 12.51 -21.43 -3.03
C TYR A 542 12.98 -19.98 -3.12
N CYS A 543 14.23 -19.73 -2.73
CA CYS A 543 14.90 -18.44 -2.87
C CYS A 543 16.30 -18.68 -3.42
N ASP A 544 16.67 -17.95 -4.48
CA ASP A 544 18.03 -17.96 -5.02
C ASP A 544 18.81 -16.76 -4.46
N ILE A 545 19.92 -17.06 -3.79
CA ILE A 545 20.80 -16.09 -3.13
C ILE A 545 22.14 -16.12 -3.88
N GLU A 546 22.45 -15.04 -4.60
CA GLU A 546 23.77 -14.81 -5.20
C GLU A 546 24.68 -14.11 -4.16
N LEU A 547 25.94 -14.55 -4.05
CA LEU A 547 26.94 -14.10 -3.06
C LEU A 547 28.23 -13.63 -3.75
N ASP A 548 28.97 -12.73 -3.11
CA ASP A 548 30.35 -12.40 -3.49
C ASP A 548 31.30 -12.48 -2.28
N PRO A 549 31.85 -13.67 -1.95
CA PRO A 549 32.87 -13.84 -0.91
C PRO A 549 34.28 -13.39 -1.33
N GLY A 550 34.46 -12.85 -2.55
CA GLY A 550 35.76 -12.50 -3.12
C GLY A 550 36.46 -13.67 -3.84
N LEU A 551 37.78 -13.58 -3.98
CA LEU A 551 38.60 -14.46 -4.84
C LEU A 551 39.02 -15.80 -4.21
N THR A 552 38.34 -16.24 -3.16
CA THR A 552 38.62 -17.50 -2.47
C THR A 552 38.16 -18.72 -3.27
N TYR A 553 38.78 -19.88 -3.05
CA TYR A 553 38.40 -21.12 -3.73
C TYR A 553 37.42 -21.93 -2.88
N MET A 554 36.22 -22.16 -3.42
CA MET A 554 35.16 -22.99 -2.85
C MET A 554 34.89 -22.75 -1.34
N PRO A 555 34.59 -21.51 -0.92
CA PRO A 555 34.34 -21.22 0.49
C PRO A 555 33.04 -21.84 0.99
N PHE A 556 32.98 -22.06 2.30
CA PHE A 556 31.75 -22.42 2.99
C PHE A 556 30.98 -21.16 3.39
N VAL A 557 29.66 -21.19 3.24
CA VAL A 557 28.74 -20.19 3.81
C VAL A 557 27.77 -20.88 4.77
N ARG A 558 27.55 -20.26 5.94
CA ARG A 558 26.47 -20.60 6.87
C ARG A 558 25.50 -19.44 6.88
N LEU A 559 24.34 -19.63 6.23
CA LEU A 559 23.29 -18.63 6.14
C LEU A 559 22.49 -18.58 7.44
N ALA A 560 22.29 -17.36 7.96
CA ALA A 560 21.31 -17.06 9.00
C ALA A 560 20.13 -16.35 8.34
N LEU A 561 18.95 -16.97 8.37
CA LEU A 561 17.78 -16.55 7.60
C LEU A 561 16.61 -16.16 8.49
N VAL A 562 15.88 -15.13 8.07
CA VAL A 562 14.60 -14.69 8.64
C VAL A 562 13.56 -14.56 7.54
N ARG A 563 12.27 -14.58 7.88
CA ARG A 563 11.26 -13.92 7.05
C ARG A 563 11.31 -12.43 7.33
N TYR A 564 11.19 -11.62 6.30
CA TYR A 564 11.35 -10.17 6.36
C TYR A 564 10.19 -9.48 5.64
N GLN A 565 9.51 -8.57 6.33
CA GLN A 565 8.41 -7.78 5.79
C GLN A 565 8.84 -6.30 5.71
N PRO A 566 9.16 -5.78 4.51
CA PRO A 566 9.55 -4.38 4.34
C PRO A 566 8.46 -3.37 4.76
N ASN A 567 7.19 -3.80 4.80
CA ASN A 567 6.03 -2.98 5.12
C ASN A 567 5.44 -3.33 6.50
N ALA A 568 6.29 -3.52 7.51
CA ALA A 568 5.89 -3.74 8.90
C ALA A 568 6.18 -2.51 9.78
N ILE A 569 5.68 -2.50 11.02
CA ILE A 569 6.22 -1.64 12.09
C ILE A 569 7.63 -2.14 12.49
N ASP A 570 8.46 -1.28 13.08
CA ASP A 570 9.87 -1.57 13.41
C ASP A 570 10.05 -2.86 14.23
N GLU A 571 9.16 -3.14 15.17
CA GLU A 571 9.17 -4.35 16.03
C GLU A 571 8.70 -5.63 15.31
N ALA A 572 8.14 -5.51 14.10
CA ALA A 572 7.54 -6.58 13.32
C ALA A 572 8.25 -6.86 11.98
N LEU A 573 9.37 -6.20 11.71
CA LEU A 573 10.12 -6.32 10.45
C LEU A 573 10.56 -7.76 10.15
N VAL A 574 11.01 -8.51 11.17
CA VAL A 574 11.67 -9.81 10.98
C VAL A 574 11.21 -10.89 11.95
N SER A 575 11.18 -12.13 11.45
CA SER A 575 10.96 -13.33 12.26
C SER A 575 12.18 -13.63 13.15
N LYS A 576 12.07 -14.70 13.94
CA LYS A 576 13.23 -15.39 14.50
C LYS A 576 14.14 -15.94 13.39
N VAL A 577 15.44 -16.00 13.70
CA VAL A 577 16.52 -16.50 12.86
C VAL A 577 16.50 -18.03 12.82
N VAL A 578 16.71 -18.58 11.63
CA VAL A 578 16.92 -20.01 11.37
C VAL A 578 18.25 -20.16 10.65
N LEU A 579 19.13 -21.01 11.18
CA LEU A 579 20.40 -21.36 10.54
C LEU A 579 20.19 -22.43 9.47
N CYS A 580 20.90 -22.29 8.36
CA CYS A 580 21.06 -23.35 7.38
C CYS A 580 22.30 -24.20 7.70
N ASP A 581 22.32 -25.42 7.15
CA ASP A 581 23.55 -26.19 7.01
C ASP A 581 24.60 -25.42 6.19
N PHE A 582 25.88 -25.76 6.39
CA PHE A 582 26.97 -25.21 5.60
C PHE A 582 26.84 -25.60 4.13
N ALA A 583 26.78 -24.60 3.25
CA ALA A 583 26.84 -24.80 1.80
C ALA A 583 28.22 -24.40 1.28
N GLN A 584 28.83 -25.25 0.45
CA GLN A 584 30.05 -24.90 -0.26
C GLN A 584 29.70 -24.25 -1.61
N VAL A 585 30.08 -22.99 -1.80
CA VAL A 585 29.74 -22.26 -3.03
C VAL A 585 30.89 -22.36 -4.03
N LEU A 586 30.59 -22.81 -5.25
CA LEU A 586 31.63 -23.04 -6.26
C LEU A 586 32.01 -21.74 -6.97
N PRO A 587 33.29 -21.56 -7.31
CA PRO A 587 33.75 -20.36 -7.97
C PRO A 587 33.21 -20.24 -9.40
N ARG A 588 33.14 -18.98 -9.84
CA ARG A 588 32.93 -18.60 -11.23
C ARG A 588 34.02 -19.20 -12.13
N ARG A 589 33.61 -19.58 -13.34
CA ARG A 589 34.49 -20.12 -14.39
C ARG A 589 34.12 -19.53 -15.74
N ARG A 590 35.06 -18.90 -16.41
CA ARG A 590 34.91 -18.43 -17.80
C ARG A 590 35.90 -19.16 -18.70
N ALA A 591 35.39 -19.75 -19.77
CA ALA A 591 36.18 -20.43 -20.77
C ALA A 591 35.98 -19.76 -22.13
N THR A 592 37.08 -19.43 -22.79
CA THR A 592 37.07 -18.85 -24.14
C THR A 592 37.69 -19.83 -25.13
N PHE A 593 37.07 -19.96 -26.29
CA PHE A 593 37.54 -20.72 -27.43
C PHE A 593 37.56 -19.78 -28.64
N ALA A 594 38.68 -19.75 -29.37
CA ALA A 594 38.79 -19.02 -30.63
C ALA A 594 39.54 -19.88 -31.66
N ARG A 595 39.00 -20.02 -32.87
CA ARG A 595 39.50 -20.96 -33.89
C ARG A 595 39.99 -20.28 -35.15
N THR A 596 41.25 -20.56 -35.51
CA THR A 596 41.88 -20.11 -36.77
C THR A 596 42.30 -21.33 -37.58
N GLY A 597 41.39 -21.81 -38.44
CA GLY A 597 41.60 -23.02 -39.25
C GLY A 597 41.69 -24.29 -38.39
N ALA A 598 42.89 -24.88 -38.33
CA ALA A 598 43.18 -26.06 -37.50
C ALA A 598 43.75 -25.70 -36.12
N GLN A 599 44.16 -24.46 -35.86
CA GLN A 599 44.58 -24.02 -34.53
C GLN A 599 43.39 -23.50 -33.73
N VAL A 600 43.35 -23.84 -32.45
CA VAL A 600 42.38 -23.34 -31.48
C VAL A 600 43.13 -22.76 -30.29
N ASN A 601 42.84 -21.50 -29.98
CA ASN A 601 43.26 -20.86 -28.73
C ASN A 601 42.17 -21.07 -27.69
N VAL A 602 42.57 -21.57 -26.53
CA VAL A 602 41.68 -21.84 -25.41
C VAL A 602 42.21 -21.13 -24.16
N SER A 603 41.34 -20.48 -23.40
CA SER A 603 41.69 -19.97 -22.06
C SER A 603 40.63 -20.37 -21.04
N LEU A 604 41.08 -20.62 -19.80
CA LEU A 604 40.23 -20.84 -18.64
C LEU A 604 40.58 -19.79 -17.58
N ARG A 605 39.53 -19.21 -16.99
CA ARG A 605 39.60 -18.10 -16.04
C ARG A 605 38.71 -18.34 -14.82
N GLY A 606 39.15 -17.83 -13.68
CA GLY A 606 38.47 -17.95 -12.39
C GLY A 606 39.48 -18.12 -11.25
N THR A 607 39.01 -18.50 -10.05
CA THR A 607 39.89 -18.71 -8.89
C THR A 607 40.32 -20.17 -8.76
N VAL A 608 41.59 -20.42 -8.46
CA VAL A 608 42.15 -21.75 -8.15
C VAL A 608 43.00 -21.68 -6.89
N PRO A 609 43.15 -22.79 -6.14
CA PRO A 609 44.01 -22.84 -4.98
C PRO A 609 45.49 -22.89 -5.39
N ALA A 610 46.36 -22.32 -4.56
CA ALA A 610 47.82 -22.41 -4.71
C ALA A 610 48.33 -23.82 -4.35
N HIS A 611 47.75 -24.44 -3.32
CA HIS A 611 47.97 -25.83 -2.97
C HIS A 611 46.64 -26.52 -2.66
N GLY A 612 46.55 -27.79 -3.06
CA GLY A 612 45.43 -28.67 -2.76
C GLY A 612 45.49 -29.29 -1.36
N PRO A 613 44.65 -30.30 -1.10
CA PRO A 613 44.62 -31.02 0.18
C PRO A 613 45.92 -31.79 0.48
N MET A 614 46.76 -32.03 -0.53
CA MET A 614 48.04 -32.75 -0.39
C MET A 614 49.10 -31.84 0.22
N LYS A 615 48.98 -31.58 1.53
CA LYS A 615 49.90 -30.75 2.31
C LYS A 615 50.98 -31.60 2.95
N TRP A 616 52.20 -31.45 2.47
CA TRP A 616 53.41 -32.15 2.90
C TRP A 616 53.55 -32.43 4.41
N SER A 617 53.23 -31.45 5.25
CA SER A 617 53.35 -31.52 6.71
C SER A 617 52.22 -32.30 7.41
N ALA A 618 51.14 -32.61 6.70
CA ALA A 618 49.97 -33.32 7.19
C ALA A 618 49.75 -34.67 6.48
N ASP A 619 50.12 -34.77 5.20
CA ASP A 619 49.87 -35.94 4.38
C ASP A 619 51.01 -36.21 3.38
N GLY A 620 51.47 -37.46 3.32
CA GLY A 620 52.66 -37.87 2.57
C GLY A 620 52.34 -38.74 1.35
N GLU A 621 53.17 -38.62 0.31
CA GLU A 621 53.10 -39.41 -0.93
C GLU A 621 53.21 -40.94 -0.68
N TYR A 622 53.83 -41.34 0.43
CA TYR A 622 54.01 -42.73 0.83
C TYR A 622 53.41 -43.00 2.21
N LEU A 623 52.85 -44.19 2.40
CA LEU A 623 52.50 -44.69 3.72
C LEU A 623 53.73 -45.16 4.50
N ASP A 624 53.57 -45.20 5.83
CA ASP A 624 54.50 -45.79 6.81
C ASP A 624 55.92 -45.16 6.86
N ILE A 625 56.15 -44.07 6.13
CA ILE A 625 57.39 -43.29 6.18
C ILE A 625 57.13 -41.78 6.22
N SER A 626 57.93 -41.05 6.99
CA SER A 626 58.22 -39.65 6.69
C SER A 626 59.16 -39.63 5.49
N PHE A 627 58.59 -39.59 4.28
CA PHE A 627 59.36 -39.21 3.09
C PHE A 627 59.92 -37.77 3.29
N ILE A 628 60.88 -37.33 2.48
CA ILE A 628 61.23 -35.89 2.27
C ILE A 628 61.55 -35.71 0.78
N PRO A 629 60.99 -34.71 0.06
CA PRO A 629 61.32 -34.48 -1.33
C PRO A 629 62.78 -34.01 -1.41
N PRO A 630 63.58 -34.53 -2.35
CA PRO A 630 64.90 -33.99 -2.61
C PRO A 630 64.87 -32.47 -2.82
N PHE A 631 65.87 -31.76 -2.29
CA PHE A 631 66.00 -30.30 -2.48
C PHE A 631 65.89 -29.94 -3.97
N GLY A 632 64.96 -29.03 -4.29
CA GLY A 632 64.68 -28.60 -5.67
C GLY A 632 63.63 -29.43 -6.43
N THR A 633 63.02 -30.44 -5.80
CA THR A 633 61.83 -31.13 -6.37
C THR A 633 60.55 -30.62 -5.72
N GLU A 634 59.57 -30.21 -6.54
CA GLU A 634 58.22 -29.98 -6.05
C GLU A 634 57.57 -31.35 -5.77
N GLY A 635 57.12 -31.56 -4.52
CA GLY A 635 56.24 -32.67 -4.21
C GLY A 635 54.86 -32.47 -4.85
N GLU A 636 54.06 -33.54 -4.94
CA GLU A 636 52.67 -33.39 -5.35
C GLU A 636 51.92 -32.53 -4.32
N THR A 637 51.20 -31.53 -4.82
CA THR A 637 50.52 -30.50 -4.01
C THR A 637 49.01 -30.55 -4.16
N GLY A 638 48.46 -31.38 -5.05
CA GLY A 638 47.02 -31.42 -5.30
C GLY A 638 46.48 -30.20 -6.05
N ARG A 639 47.34 -29.42 -6.72
CA ARG A 639 46.91 -28.38 -7.66
C ARG A 639 45.92 -28.96 -8.67
N ASN A 640 44.84 -28.22 -8.94
CA ASN A 640 43.85 -28.61 -9.95
C ASN A 640 44.54 -28.81 -11.30
N LYS A 641 44.04 -29.74 -12.11
CA LYS A 641 44.51 -30.04 -13.47
C LYS A 641 43.45 -29.63 -14.48
N VAL A 642 43.89 -29.13 -15.63
CA VAL A 642 43.02 -28.89 -16.78
C VAL A 642 43.40 -29.82 -17.93
N GLU A 643 42.38 -30.29 -18.65
CA GLU A 643 42.54 -31.05 -19.89
C GLU A 643 41.69 -30.41 -21.00
N VAL A 644 42.24 -30.41 -22.22
CA VAL A 644 41.49 -30.17 -23.45
C VAL A 644 41.42 -31.48 -24.23
N VAL A 645 40.23 -32.06 -24.31
CA VAL A 645 40.00 -33.40 -24.87
C VAL A 645 39.17 -33.29 -26.14
N LEU A 646 39.66 -33.88 -27.23
CA LEU A 646 38.87 -34.09 -28.43
C LEU A 646 37.91 -35.26 -28.23
N GLN A 647 36.62 -35.00 -28.40
CA GLN A 647 35.57 -36.02 -28.44
C GLN A 647 34.95 -36.12 -29.83
N THR A 648 34.58 -37.34 -30.24
CA THR A 648 33.72 -37.58 -31.41
C THR A 648 32.47 -38.33 -31.00
N ARG A 649 31.35 -38.06 -31.68
CA ARG A 649 30.09 -38.79 -31.52
C ARG A 649 29.97 -39.89 -32.56
N ASP A 650 29.38 -41.03 -32.19
CA ASP A 650 28.85 -41.97 -33.19
C ASP A 650 27.69 -41.28 -33.96
N PRO A 651 27.78 -41.10 -35.30
CA PRO A 651 26.71 -40.47 -36.06
C PRO A 651 25.41 -41.31 -36.11
N ALA A 652 25.46 -42.61 -35.79
CA ALA A 652 24.28 -43.47 -35.76
C ALA A 652 23.47 -43.36 -34.44
N ILE A 653 24.01 -42.68 -33.41
CA ILE A 653 23.38 -42.58 -32.09
C ILE A 653 23.22 -41.10 -31.72
N ASP A 654 21.98 -40.60 -31.82
CA ASP A 654 21.64 -39.22 -31.45
C ASP A 654 21.42 -39.08 -29.93
N SER A 655 22.51 -39.20 -29.17
CA SER A 655 22.52 -39.09 -27.70
C SER A 655 23.83 -38.49 -27.20
N ASP A 656 23.78 -37.75 -26.09
CA ASP A 656 25.00 -37.29 -25.40
C ASP A 656 25.85 -38.44 -24.82
N LEU A 657 25.27 -39.64 -24.67
CA LEU A 657 26.03 -40.84 -24.25
C LEU A 657 26.87 -41.44 -25.40
N ALA A 658 26.70 -40.97 -26.64
CA ALA A 658 27.45 -41.45 -27.81
C ALA A 658 28.79 -40.72 -28.04
N TRP A 659 29.13 -39.74 -27.19
CA TRP A 659 30.42 -39.04 -27.25
C TRP A 659 31.53 -39.86 -26.58
N GLN A 660 32.63 -40.06 -27.29
CA GLN A 660 33.81 -40.77 -26.80
C GLN A 660 35.06 -39.92 -26.91
N ASP A 661 35.97 -40.07 -25.93
CA ASP A 661 37.27 -39.41 -25.91
C ASP A 661 38.19 -40.03 -26.95
N VAL A 662 38.65 -39.21 -27.90
CA VAL A 662 39.57 -39.64 -28.97
C VAL A 662 41.02 -39.37 -28.56
N ARG A 663 41.28 -38.18 -28.00
CA ARG A 663 42.64 -37.73 -27.67
C ARG A 663 42.63 -36.54 -26.70
N VAL A 664 43.48 -36.60 -25.68
CA VAL A 664 43.87 -35.41 -24.90
C VAL A 664 44.84 -34.58 -25.76
N LEU A 665 44.46 -33.33 -26.08
CA LEU A 665 45.23 -32.42 -26.93
C LEU A 665 46.21 -31.56 -26.12
N ALA A 666 45.85 -31.24 -24.87
CA ALA A 666 46.70 -30.59 -23.89
C ALA A 666 46.23 -30.96 -22.48
N ASP A 667 47.18 -31.15 -21.56
CA ASP A 667 46.95 -31.25 -20.13
C ASP A 667 48.01 -30.46 -19.35
N SER A 668 47.63 -29.84 -18.24
CA SER A 668 48.57 -29.23 -17.32
C SER A 668 47.96 -29.03 -15.94
N LEU A 669 48.81 -28.81 -14.93
CA LEU A 669 48.35 -28.24 -13.66
C LEU A 669 47.98 -26.75 -13.87
N LEU A 670 46.99 -26.30 -13.10
CA LEU A 670 46.55 -24.91 -13.04
C LEU A 670 47.46 -24.13 -12.06
N ASP A 671 47.81 -22.91 -12.44
CA ASP A 671 48.62 -22.01 -11.63
C ASP A 671 47.84 -20.72 -11.35
N PRO A 672 47.58 -20.33 -10.08
CA PRO A 672 46.96 -19.04 -9.78
C PRO A 672 47.79 -17.82 -10.19
N LYS A 673 49.04 -18.01 -10.66
CA LYS A 673 49.94 -16.98 -11.21
C LYS A 673 50.20 -17.13 -12.71
N ALA A 674 49.42 -17.93 -13.44
CA ALA A 674 49.66 -18.22 -14.85
C ALA A 674 49.94 -16.93 -15.67
N PRO A 675 51.05 -16.86 -16.42
CA PRO A 675 51.52 -15.60 -16.97
C PRO A 675 50.61 -15.05 -18.06
N LEU A 676 50.45 -13.72 -18.07
CA LEU A 676 50.11 -13.00 -19.29
C LEU A 676 51.21 -13.31 -20.32
N ASN A 677 50.85 -14.01 -21.40
CA ASN A 677 51.75 -14.35 -22.51
C ASN A 677 52.12 -13.09 -23.32
N ILE A 678 52.96 -12.23 -22.74
CA ILE A 678 53.78 -11.27 -23.49
C ILE A 678 55.04 -12.04 -23.87
N GLY A 679 55.17 -12.38 -25.16
CA GLY A 679 56.19 -13.31 -25.64
C GLY A 679 57.62 -12.84 -25.37
N THR A 680 58.42 -13.67 -24.69
CA THR A 680 59.83 -13.38 -24.41
C THR A 680 60.73 -14.37 -25.16
N VAL A 681 61.59 -13.85 -26.01
CA VAL A 681 62.80 -14.54 -26.46
C VAL A 681 63.99 -13.96 -25.68
N GLY A 682 64.74 -14.81 -24.98
CA GLY A 682 66.15 -14.50 -24.64
C GLY A 682 66.50 -14.25 -23.16
N GLN A 683 67.00 -15.32 -22.53
CA GLN A 683 68.16 -15.36 -21.62
C GLN A 683 68.19 -14.65 -20.25
N HIS A 684 68.54 -15.47 -19.25
CA HIS A 684 69.37 -15.21 -18.06
C HIS A 684 69.29 -13.86 -17.33
N LEU A 685 68.90 -13.93 -16.05
CA LEU A 685 69.73 -13.42 -14.95
C LEU A 685 69.50 -14.23 -13.66
N VAL A 686 70.55 -14.39 -12.87
CA VAL A 686 70.58 -15.23 -11.67
C VAL A 686 70.32 -14.40 -10.42
N GLY A 687 69.38 -14.86 -9.59
CA GLY A 687 69.36 -14.68 -8.14
C GLY A 687 69.07 -13.28 -7.57
N GLN A 688 67.89 -13.14 -6.95
CA GLN A 688 67.74 -12.38 -5.70
C GLN A 688 66.47 -12.81 -4.94
N ALA A 689 66.46 -12.58 -3.62
CA ALA A 689 65.43 -13.06 -2.69
C ALA A 689 64.10 -12.28 -2.81
N PRO A 690 62.94 -12.89 -2.45
CA PRO A 690 61.65 -12.24 -2.60
C PRO A 690 61.45 -11.11 -1.57
N GLN A 691 61.41 -9.87 -2.04
CA GLN A 691 60.85 -8.77 -1.24
C GLN A 691 59.32 -8.77 -1.34
N ARG A 692 58.68 -8.61 -0.18
CA ARG A 692 57.24 -8.40 -0.03
C ARG A 692 56.84 -7.09 -0.72
N ILE A 693 55.98 -7.16 -1.73
CA ILE A 693 55.27 -5.99 -2.25
C ILE A 693 53.84 -6.04 -1.70
N VAL A 694 53.46 -5.02 -0.94
CA VAL A 694 52.09 -4.78 -0.48
C VAL A 694 51.40 -3.90 -1.53
N PRO A 695 50.19 -4.24 -2.02
CA PRO A 695 49.41 -3.33 -2.86
C PRO A 695 48.83 -2.22 -1.99
N GLU A 696 49.29 -0.99 -2.20
CA GLU A 696 48.73 0.19 -1.54
C GLU A 696 47.42 0.64 -2.20
N VAL A 697 46.58 1.34 -1.43
CA VAL A 697 45.16 1.62 -1.74
C VAL A 697 45.00 2.53 -2.97
N LEU A 698 44.30 2.02 -4.00
CA LEU A 698 43.83 2.82 -5.14
C LEU A 698 42.40 3.34 -4.87
N GLY A 699 42.32 4.53 -4.25
CA GLY A 699 41.05 5.21 -4.01
C GLY A 699 40.45 5.77 -5.29
N LEU A 700 39.31 5.23 -5.74
CA LEU A 700 38.54 5.78 -6.85
C LEU A 700 37.45 6.73 -6.34
N GLY A 701 37.64 8.02 -6.62
CA GLY A 701 36.67 9.07 -6.35
C GLY A 701 35.44 9.01 -7.26
N ARG A 702 34.36 9.67 -6.82
CA ARG A 702 33.04 9.72 -7.48
C ARG A 702 33.14 10.22 -8.93
N ILE A 703 32.50 9.50 -9.86
CA ILE A 703 32.31 9.93 -11.25
C ILE A 703 30.99 10.73 -11.35
N ALA A 704 31.08 11.96 -11.86
CA ALA A 704 29.93 12.75 -12.31
C ALA A 704 29.75 12.57 -13.84
N PRO A 705 28.52 12.73 -14.39
CA PRO A 705 28.27 12.48 -15.81
C PRO A 705 28.90 13.57 -16.71
N PRO A 706 29.27 13.24 -17.97
CA PRO A 706 30.04 14.14 -18.83
C PRO A 706 29.18 15.21 -19.50
N ALA A 707 29.59 16.48 -19.37
CA ALA A 707 29.18 17.56 -20.26
C ALA A 707 30.20 17.71 -21.41
N ALA A 708 29.72 17.97 -22.62
CA ALA A 708 30.57 18.07 -23.81
C ALA A 708 31.43 19.35 -23.81
N VAL A 709 32.71 19.22 -24.15
CA VAL A 709 33.61 20.34 -24.46
C VAL A 709 34.34 20.07 -25.77
N THR A 710 33.94 20.76 -26.82
CA THR A 710 34.67 20.86 -28.10
C THR A 710 35.72 21.97 -28.02
N GLY A 711 36.98 21.72 -28.42
CA GLY A 711 37.98 22.79 -28.41
C GLY A 711 39.38 22.47 -28.97
N ALA A 712 39.58 22.81 -30.25
CA ALA A 712 40.83 23.24 -30.90
C ALA A 712 42.02 22.26 -31.07
N ILE A 713 42.67 22.41 -32.23
CA ILE A 713 43.82 21.64 -32.75
C ILE A 713 45.08 22.51 -32.67
N GLY A 714 46.24 21.91 -32.37
CA GLY A 714 47.56 22.52 -32.57
C GLY A 714 48.58 21.46 -33.00
N ALA A 715 49.19 21.62 -34.17
CA ALA A 715 49.97 20.57 -34.84
C ALA A 715 51.46 20.93 -34.99
N ILE A 716 52.37 19.97 -34.78
CA ILE A 716 53.70 19.90 -35.44
C ILE A 716 54.13 18.42 -35.63
N GLY A 717 54.56 18.07 -36.85
CA GLY A 717 55.70 17.15 -37.08
C GLY A 717 55.45 15.65 -37.19
N THR A 718 55.32 15.14 -38.42
CA THR A 718 55.45 13.70 -38.74
C THR A 718 56.91 13.25 -38.76
N ILE A 719 57.23 12.16 -38.05
CA ILE A 719 58.38 11.28 -38.32
C ILE A 719 57.84 9.85 -38.49
N GLY A 720 58.32 9.14 -39.51
CA GLY A 720 57.70 7.92 -40.00
C GLY A 720 58.00 6.65 -39.20
N ALA A 721 56.96 5.83 -39.04
CA ALA A 721 56.98 4.37 -38.94
C ALA A 721 58.10 3.71 -38.10
N ILE A 722 57.86 3.63 -36.79
CA ILE A 722 58.29 2.48 -35.98
C ILE A 722 57.00 1.72 -35.62
N GLY A 723 56.96 0.41 -35.82
CA GLY A 723 55.74 -0.39 -35.64
C GLY A 723 55.17 -0.26 -34.23
N ALA A 724 53.88 0.06 -34.12
CA ALA A 724 53.22 0.23 -32.83
C ALA A 724 53.22 -1.09 -32.04
N ILE A 725 53.78 -1.05 -30.83
CA ILE A 725 53.60 -2.10 -29.83
C ILE A 725 52.17 -1.96 -29.31
N ASP A 726 51.31 -2.93 -29.67
CA ASP A 726 49.91 -2.92 -29.27
C ASP A 726 49.76 -3.33 -27.79
N VAL A 727 49.88 -2.36 -26.89
CA VAL A 727 49.62 -2.55 -25.45
C VAL A 727 48.12 -2.43 -25.21
N THR A 728 47.37 -3.46 -25.59
CA THR A 728 45.95 -3.58 -25.25
C THR A 728 45.78 -3.59 -23.73
N ARG A 729 45.13 -2.56 -23.18
CA ARG A 729 44.76 -2.53 -21.77
C ARG A 729 43.81 -3.70 -21.44
N PRO A 730 43.97 -4.39 -20.30
CA PRO A 730 43.01 -5.41 -19.87
C PRO A 730 41.62 -4.80 -19.71
N SER A 731 40.60 -5.54 -20.13
CA SER A 731 39.19 -5.15 -19.99
C SER A 731 38.74 -5.21 -18.53
N LEU A 732 37.60 -4.58 -18.20
CA LEU A 732 37.05 -4.65 -16.84
C LEU A 732 36.76 -6.09 -16.37
N GLY A 733 36.52 -7.01 -17.31
CA GLY A 733 36.33 -8.44 -17.03
C GLY A 733 37.63 -9.21 -16.77
N ASP A 734 38.77 -8.73 -17.28
CA ASP A 734 40.09 -9.30 -16.98
C ASP A 734 40.54 -9.04 -15.53
N LEU A 735 39.97 -8.01 -14.89
CA LEU A 735 40.19 -7.69 -13.47
C LEU A 735 39.38 -8.56 -12.50
N LEU A 736 38.32 -9.22 -12.98
CA LEU A 736 37.40 -10.01 -12.14
C LEU A 736 37.68 -11.52 -12.21
N ASP A 737 38.01 -12.05 -13.40
CA ASP A 737 38.31 -13.45 -13.62
C ASP A 737 39.78 -13.61 -14.14
N PRO A 738 40.77 -13.89 -13.26
CA PRO A 738 42.16 -14.04 -13.69
C PRO A 738 42.34 -15.27 -14.59
N VAL A 739 43.28 -15.20 -15.53
CA VAL A 739 43.67 -16.36 -16.36
C VAL A 739 44.42 -17.34 -15.48
N ILE A 740 43.86 -18.54 -15.33
CA ILE A 740 44.47 -19.67 -14.60
C ILE A 740 45.10 -20.67 -15.56
N TRP A 741 44.72 -20.60 -16.84
CA TRP A 741 45.34 -21.36 -17.92
C TRP A 741 45.04 -20.77 -19.30
N SER A 742 46.00 -20.89 -20.21
CA SER A 742 45.76 -20.70 -21.64
C SER A 742 46.64 -21.66 -22.46
N GLY A 743 46.15 -22.10 -23.60
CA GLY A 743 46.87 -23.02 -24.48
C GLY A 743 46.37 -22.96 -25.92
N THR A 744 47.29 -23.14 -26.86
CA THR A 744 47.00 -23.29 -28.29
C THR A 744 47.10 -24.76 -28.66
N VAL A 745 45.99 -25.36 -29.11
CA VAL A 745 45.94 -26.77 -29.55
C VAL A 745 45.72 -26.85 -31.06
N THR A 746 46.28 -27.89 -31.69
CA THR A 746 46.04 -28.18 -33.11
C THR A 746 45.03 -29.33 -33.23
N LEU A 747 43.94 -29.10 -33.94
CA LEU A 747 42.90 -30.09 -34.19
C LEU A 747 43.39 -31.15 -35.19
N PRO A 748 43.36 -32.46 -34.85
CA PRO A 748 43.54 -33.52 -35.83
C PRO A 748 42.28 -33.68 -36.70
N ASP A 749 42.42 -34.36 -37.82
CA ASP A 749 41.26 -34.75 -38.65
C ASP A 749 40.34 -35.73 -37.89
N VAL A 750 39.03 -35.49 -37.99
CA VAL A 750 37.96 -36.26 -37.34
C VAL A 750 37.20 -37.15 -38.33
N ALA A 751 37.67 -37.25 -39.57
CA ALA A 751 37.17 -38.17 -40.60
C ALA A 751 35.64 -38.07 -40.84
N GLY A 752 35.12 -36.84 -40.82
CA GLY A 752 33.70 -36.55 -41.04
C GLY A 752 32.74 -36.91 -39.89
N LYS A 753 33.24 -37.38 -38.74
CA LYS A 753 32.41 -37.59 -37.54
C LYS A 753 32.08 -36.25 -36.86
N PRO A 754 30.89 -36.11 -36.24
CA PRO A 754 30.61 -34.98 -35.35
C PRO A 754 31.64 -34.91 -34.23
N ALA A 755 32.22 -33.73 -34.00
CA ALA A 755 33.34 -33.54 -33.09
C ALA A 755 33.15 -32.31 -32.19
N ARG A 756 33.67 -32.40 -30.96
CA ARG A 756 33.71 -31.28 -29.99
C ARG A 756 35.00 -31.31 -29.18
N LEU A 757 35.46 -30.16 -28.71
CA LEU A 757 36.41 -30.09 -27.61
C LEU A 757 35.65 -30.06 -26.27
N ALA A 758 36.08 -30.89 -25.33
CA ALA A 758 35.71 -30.80 -23.93
C ALA A 758 36.88 -30.16 -23.17
N ILE A 759 36.66 -29.02 -22.52
CA ILE A 759 37.55 -28.56 -21.44
C ILE A 759 37.09 -29.25 -20.16
N ARG A 760 38.03 -29.73 -19.36
CA ARG A 760 37.77 -30.35 -18.05
C ARG A 760 38.72 -29.79 -17.01
N GLU A 761 38.21 -29.51 -15.82
CA GLU A 761 39.02 -29.20 -14.63
C GLU A 761 38.81 -30.29 -13.59
N PHE A 762 39.91 -30.77 -13.02
CA PHE A 762 39.95 -31.81 -12.01
C PHE A 762 40.62 -31.32 -10.74
N GLU A 763 39.96 -31.53 -9.60
CA GLU A 763 40.59 -31.51 -8.27
C GLU A 763 41.45 -32.76 -8.07
N ARG A 764 42.57 -32.63 -7.36
CA ARG A 764 43.54 -33.72 -7.16
C ARG A 764 43.79 -33.96 -5.67
N TYR A 765 43.66 -35.22 -5.24
CA TYR A 765 43.82 -35.63 -3.84
C TYR A 765 44.39 -37.05 -3.73
N TYR A 766 45.03 -37.36 -2.60
CA TYR A 766 45.43 -38.73 -2.29
C TYR A 766 44.22 -39.56 -1.84
N THR A 767 44.27 -40.85 -2.12
CA THR A 767 43.32 -41.84 -1.56
C THR A 767 44.02 -42.89 -0.73
N ASP A 768 43.24 -43.68 0.00
CA ASP A 768 43.70 -44.85 0.74
C ASP A 768 44.27 -45.96 -0.16
N ARG A 769 44.09 -45.84 -1.49
CA ARG A 769 44.64 -46.78 -2.47
C ARG A 769 46.15 -46.56 -2.61
N THR A 770 46.92 -47.64 -2.50
CA THR A 770 48.38 -47.60 -2.67
C THR A 770 48.89 -48.56 -3.74
N VAL A 771 49.88 -48.11 -4.51
CA VAL A 771 50.66 -48.95 -5.43
C VAL A 771 52.08 -49.20 -4.86
N PRO A 772 52.66 -50.39 -5.05
CA PRO A 772 54.05 -50.65 -4.68
C PRO A 772 54.99 -49.92 -5.64
N GLU A 773 55.93 -49.16 -5.11
CA GLU A 773 56.96 -48.47 -5.88
C GLU A 773 58.35 -48.72 -5.27
N VAL A 774 59.32 -49.10 -6.09
CA VAL A 774 60.69 -49.35 -5.64
C VAL A 774 61.50 -48.06 -5.76
N ARG A 775 61.89 -47.47 -4.61
CA ARG A 775 62.76 -46.29 -4.55
C ARG A 775 63.97 -46.57 -3.67
N ALA A 776 65.17 -46.23 -4.18
CA ALA A 776 66.45 -46.45 -3.48
C ALA A 776 66.61 -47.88 -2.90
N GLY A 777 66.14 -48.90 -3.62
CA GLY A 777 66.20 -50.31 -3.20
C GLY A 777 65.18 -50.75 -2.14
N LYS A 778 64.28 -49.86 -1.68
CA LYS A 778 63.17 -50.21 -0.79
C LYS A 778 61.85 -50.22 -1.56
N SER A 779 61.01 -51.22 -1.30
CA SER A 779 59.61 -51.23 -1.76
C SER A 779 58.79 -50.36 -0.82
N LEU A 780 58.26 -49.25 -1.34
CA LEU A 780 57.41 -48.31 -0.62
C LEU A 780 55.96 -48.42 -1.11
N ARG A 781 55.00 -48.01 -0.28
CA ARG A 781 53.58 -47.95 -0.63
C ARG A 781 53.22 -46.51 -1.02
N ARG A 782 53.28 -46.20 -2.31
CA ARG A 782 52.93 -44.87 -2.83
C ARG A 782 51.41 -44.73 -2.88
N ARG A 783 50.85 -43.63 -2.39
CA ARG A 783 49.43 -43.34 -2.52
C ARG A 783 49.07 -43.01 -3.97
N VAL A 784 47.84 -43.36 -4.34
CA VAL A 784 47.26 -43.04 -5.65
C VAL A 784 46.63 -41.66 -5.57
N VAL A 785 47.03 -40.78 -6.50
CA VAL A 785 46.34 -39.52 -6.77
C VAL A 785 45.09 -39.83 -7.58
N GLU A 786 43.94 -39.38 -7.11
CA GLU A 786 42.69 -39.39 -7.86
C GLU A 786 42.34 -37.99 -8.37
N GLU A 787 41.57 -37.97 -9.47
CA GLU A 787 41.14 -36.77 -10.19
C GLU A 787 39.60 -36.69 -10.17
N ARG A 788 39.04 -35.64 -9.55
CA ARG A 788 37.58 -35.39 -9.48
C ARG A 788 37.20 -34.23 -10.38
N LEU A 789 36.34 -34.47 -11.36
CA LEU A 789 35.83 -33.43 -12.26
C LEU A 789 35.00 -32.37 -11.50
N VAL A 790 35.39 -31.10 -11.58
CA VAL A 790 34.71 -29.96 -10.92
C VAL A 790 34.19 -28.89 -11.87
N TYR A 791 34.69 -28.87 -13.11
CA TYR A 791 34.16 -28.05 -14.18
C TYR A 791 34.36 -28.78 -15.52
N THR A 792 33.37 -28.67 -16.40
CA THR A 792 33.53 -29.03 -17.81
C THR A 792 32.67 -28.13 -18.67
N THR A 793 33.12 -27.88 -19.90
CA THR A 793 32.35 -27.20 -20.93
C THR A 793 32.73 -27.77 -22.30
N PHE A 794 31.82 -27.63 -23.27
CA PHE A 794 31.92 -28.25 -24.58
C PHE A 794 31.85 -27.21 -25.71
N PHE A 795 32.75 -27.31 -26.68
CA PHE A 795 32.80 -26.46 -27.86
C PHE A 795 32.66 -27.31 -29.12
N PRO A 796 31.58 -27.16 -29.92
CA PRO A 796 31.41 -27.90 -31.16
C PRO A 796 32.47 -27.48 -32.20
N LEU A 797 32.90 -28.43 -33.04
CA LEU A 797 33.90 -28.22 -34.10
C LEU A 797 33.32 -28.26 -35.52
N ALA A 798 32.03 -28.57 -35.64
CA ALA A 798 31.24 -28.65 -36.87
C ALA A 798 29.79 -28.27 -36.55
#